data_AF-F3ZSU7-F1
#
_entry.id   AF-F3ZSU7-F1
#
_cell.length_a   1.000
_cell.length_b   1.000
_cell.length_c   1.000
_cell.angle_alpha   90.00
_cell.angle_beta   90.00
_cell.angle_gamma   90.00
#
_symmetry.space_group_name_H-M   'P 1'
#
loop_
_entity.id
_entity.type
_entity.pdbx_description
1 polymer ?
#
loop_
_entity_poly.entity_id
_entity_poly.type
_entity_poly.pdbx_seq_one_letter_code
_entity_poly.pdbx_strand_id
1 'polypeptide(L)'
;MKHIYLKLNLICLAILGFSFVSCSSDDDDFAGKDNYIISLNLNKGGEIFTAAIQGVTISVTVPANTDLTSGVKAEIKLAELAKISPDPTSVSDWGKEQTFVVTSHNNSKCEYTYQVIYTDAVEKATIYLTTQKEVDDFGKKGIKAIDGNLIIGKDGVVAEEDIIHNLDGLKALQEVSKSITIKSSYQGEDLSGLVHLTSAGNIYLGTVASPLLSENLKTVELPALKKTSELVLHSANLENISLPQLRSAFCVQLIAEKLEQFSAPLLESVSNDFVMKPSTNSNTKNKSLEELRLEKLKNVGGSIIISNMSQTKTIHFSELAEIRGSFNTKDINELTDLDLKKLTSVGGSLELKEPKHLTQVELPLLTQAGSIEFNAGYSQGAIEKYDFSKLETVNGQFILKAKGNLKGIDFPALKTVQGRLEIQGTEQVSSLNFPQLNSCEHIYFYGLKKLKNLDLAKAKLGKLEIITCPALTEVKAMQIDEAIFNGGSEPGNVPTLVGITEIAGKLEITSYNQTKDFNFPNLKKVGHINMNSGISNGGSTLSFPHLVEVGILNASGTTLNTFEFPMLEKVTEKWSTTYFKFMKEGSIVIPKLTEVKVLEFKGAGWAGDGINMPLTNLDLFSELKKVETVIIENWGNLVDYKGLKNIIPTLEKENWKVKDNKYNPTFEQMLNGDYVQK
;
A
#
# COMPACT_ATOMS: atom_id res chain seq x y z
N MET A 1 1.47 13.57 19.87
CA MET A 1 2.07 12.88 21.03
C MET A 1 3.31 13.68 21.44
N LYS A 2 3.41 14.00 22.74
CA LYS A 2 4.31 15.00 23.32
C LYS A 2 5.80 14.73 23.03
N HIS A 3 6.50 15.80 22.65
CA HIS A 3 7.95 15.85 22.44
C HIS A 3 8.75 15.34 23.64
N ILE A 4 9.65 14.40 23.38
CA ILE A 4 10.77 14.05 24.27
C ILE A 4 11.89 15.04 23.93
N TYR A 5 12.01 16.09 24.75
CA TYR A 5 13.19 16.93 24.78
C TYR A 5 14.26 16.27 25.66
N LEU A 6 15.48 16.34 25.15
CA LEU A 6 16.74 15.96 25.75
C LEU A 6 16.86 16.55 27.18
N LYS A 7 16.98 15.67 28.18
CA LYS A 7 17.32 16.07 29.56
C LYS A 7 18.77 16.53 29.59
N LEU A 8 19.00 17.84 29.71
CA LEU A 8 20.23 18.39 30.27
C LEU A 8 19.90 18.79 31.71
N ASN A 9 20.17 17.89 32.67
CA ASN A 9 19.95 18.17 34.07
C ASN A 9 21.03 19.14 34.58
N LEU A 10 20.61 20.38 34.81
CA LEU A 10 21.18 21.32 35.78
C LEU A 10 21.32 20.62 37.13
N ILE A 11 22.54 20.56 37.66
CA ILE A 11 22.79 20.18 39.05
C ILE A 11 22.43 21.39 39.92
N CYS A 12 21.34 21.27 40.68
CA CYS A 12 20.97 22.23 41.72
C CYS A 12 21.87 22.03 42.95
N LEU A 13 22.48 23.12 43.43
CA LEU A 13 23.18 23.20 44.70
C LEU A 13 22.26 22.80 45.86
N ALA A 14 22.71 21.88 46.70
CA ALA A 14 22.10 21.57 47.98
C ALA A 14 22.51 22.63 49.02
N ILE A 15 21.51 23.20 49.70
CA ILE A 15 21.65 24.12 50.82
C ILE A 15 22.03 23.31 52.07
N LEU A 16 23.15 23.68 52.69
CA LEU A 16 23.65 23.17 53.97
C LEU A 16 22.69 23.53 55.12
N GLY A 17 22.17 22.51 55.81
CA GLY A 17 21.53 22.64 57.11
C GLY A 17 22.55 22.55 58.23
N PHE A 18 22.71 23.64 58.99
CA PHE A 18 23.45 23.67 60.24
C PHE A 18 22.77 22.78 61.29
N SER A 19 23.56 21.93 61.97
CA SER A 19 23.21 21.41 63.29
C SER A 19 24.35 21.69 64.24
N PHE A 20 24.04 22.39 65.34
CA PHE A 20 24.93 22.65 66.46
C PHE A 20 25.07 21.38 67.30
N VAL A 21 26.30 20.99 67.59
CA VAL A 21 26.65 20.23 68.79
C VAL A 21 27.83 20.93 69.47
N SER A 22 27.70 21.04 70.79
CA SER A 22 28.50 21.83 71.72
C SER A 22 29.65 21.03 72.35
N CYS A 23 30.74 21.73 72.67
CA CYS A 23 31.90 21.41 73.54
C CYS A 23 32.88 20.32 73.01
N SER A 24 34.21 20.44 73.14
CA SER A 24 35.07 21.19 74.07
C SER A 24 36.52 21.35 73.53
N SER A 25 37.25 22.25 74.20
CA SER A 25 38.73 22.39 74.33
C SER A 25 39.55 22.90 73.13
N ASP A 26 40.24 24.01 73.41
CA ASP A 26 41.27 24.67 72.59
C ASP A 26 42.42 23.73 72.22
N ASP A 27 42.58 23.49 70.92
CA ASP A 27 43.85 23.33 70.21
C ASP A 27 43.59 23.91 68.80
N ASP A 28 44.26 25.00 68.46
CA ASP A 28 44.15 25.63 67.13
C ASP A 28 45.00 24.80 66.15
N ASP A 29 44.45 23.65 65.75
CA ASP A 29 45.03 22.66 64.82
C ASP A 29 45.04 23.16 63.35
N PHE A 30 45.26 24.47 63.13
CA PHE A 30 45.31 25.01 61.76
C PHE A 30 46.58 24.55 61.04
N ALA A 31 46.48 23.42 60.33
CA ALA A 31 47.58 22.85 59.54
C ALA A 31 47.95 23.68 58.30
N GLY A 32 47.08 24.61 57.88
CA GLY A 32 47.31 25.54 56.77
C GLY A 32 47.67 24.88 55.44
N LYS A 33 47.09 23.70 55.15
CA LYS A 33 47.41 22.86 53.99
C LYS A 33 46.61 23.20 52.73
N ASP A 34 45.52 23.95 52.88
CA ASP A 34 44.58 24.18 51.78
C ASP A 34 45.19 25.05 50.68
N ASN A 35 45.35 24.46 49.50
CA ASN A 35 45.93 25.09 48.31
C ASN A 35 45.00 24.93 47.10
N TYR A 36 43.70 25.13 47.30
CA TYR A 36 42.71 24.98 46.25
C TYR A 36 42.02 26.28 45.87
N ILE A 37 41.50 26.30 44.64
CA ILE A 37 40.67 27.38 44.10
C ILE A 37 39.22 27.06 44.42
N ILE A 38 38.52 27.99 45.08
CA ILE A 38 37.09 27.87 45.41
C ILE A 38 36.24 28.21 44.18
N SER A 39 36.58 29.29 43.47
CA SER A 39 35.87 29.70 42.25
C SER A 39 36.75 30.59 41.37
N LEU A 40 36.54 30.50 40.05
CA LEU A 40 37.07 31.43 39.06
C LEU A 40 35.92 31.91 38.18
N ASN A 41 35.76 33.23 38.05
CA ASN A 41 34.81 33.87 37.15
C ASN A 41 35.51 34.86 36.25
N LEU A 42 35.21 34.82 34.94
CA LEU A 42 35.62 35.87 34.01
C LEU A 42 34.46 36.81 33.74
N ASN A 43 34.66 38.11 33.93
CA ASN A 43 33.69 39.13 33.58
C ASN A 43 34.17 39.89 32.33
N LYS A 44 33.39 39.84 31.25
CA LYS A 44 33.62 40.59 30.01
C LYS A 44 32.35 41.35 29.67
N GLY A 45 32.45 42.68 29.66
CA GLY A 45 31.32 43.54 29.26
C GLY A 45 30.05 43.38 30.11
N GLY A 46 30.15 42.88 31.35
CA GLY A 46 29.01 42.63 32.23
C GLY A 46 28.48 41.19 32.22
N GLU A 47 28.91 40.35 31.28
CA GLU A 47 28.62 38.91 31.30
C GLU A 47 29.65 38.17 32.16
N ILE A 48 29.16 37.21 32.97
CA ILE A 48 29.97 36.42 33.88
C ILE A 48 30.05 34.98 33.36
N PHE A 49 31.27 34.53 33.04
CA PHE A 49 31.59 33.16 32.69
C PHE A 49 32.21 32.45 33.89
N THR A 50 31.43 31.59 34.55
CA THR A 50 31.89 30.80 35.69
C THR A 50 32.64 29.57 35.22
N ALA A 51 33.85 29.35 35.75
CA ALA A 51 34.67 28.19 35.45
C ALA A 51 34.12 26.92 36.11
N ALA A 52 34.20 25.81 35.40
CA ALA A 52 34.12 24.48 35.99
C ALA A 52 35.51 24.06 36.49
N ILE A 53 35.62 23.69 37.77
CA ILE A 53 36.86 23.22 38.38
C ILE A 53 36.71 21.72 38.67
N GLN A 54 37.50 20.89 38.00
CA GLN A 54 37.50 19.44 38.17
C GLN A 54 38.93 18.98 38.46
N GLY A 55 39.21 18.64 39.72
CA GLY A 55 40.57 18.35 40.17
C GLY A 55 41.46 19.59 39.99
N VAL A 56 42.53 19.44 39.21
CA VAL A 56 43.48 20.52 38.87
C VAL A 56 43.18 21.21 37.54
N THR A 57 42.08 20.87 36.86
CA THR A 57 41.69 21.52 35.60
C THR A 57 40.62 22.57 35.85
N ILE A 58 40.82 23.75 35.30
CA ILE A 58 39.87 24.87 35.29
C ILE A 58 39.43 25.06 33.84
N SER A 59 38.15 24.88 33.55
CA SER A 59 37.60 25.08 32.20
C SER A 59 36.57 26.22 32.21
N VAL A 60 36.78 27.24 31.38
CA VAL A 60 35.78 28.30 31.16
C VAL A 60 35.18 28.13 29.77
N THR A 61 33.85 27.96 29.71
CA THR A 61 33.14 27.91 28.44
C THR A 61 32.64 29.31 28.07
N VAL A 62 32.97 29.79 26.88
CA VAL A 62 32.56 31.11 26.37
C VAL A 62 31.93 31.01 24.97
N PRO A 63 31.03 31.93 24.58
CA PRO A 63 30.51 32.00 23.23
C PRO A 63 31.61 32.09 22.16
N ALA A 64 31.35 31.57 20.96
CA ALA A 64 32.25 31.73 19.83
C ALA A 64 32.64 33.20 19.59
N ASN A 65 33.89 33.44 19.18
CA ASN A 65 34.43 34.77 18.89
C ASN A 65 34.44 35.75 20.09
N THR A 66 34.23 35.28 21.33
CA THR A 66 34.40 36.12 22.53
C THR A 66 35.84 36.58 22.64
N ASP A 67 36.08 37.88 22.53
CA ASP A 67 37.42 38.45 22.73
C ASP A 67 37.83 38.40 24.20
N LEU A 68 38.75 37.49 24.53
CA LEU A 68 39.36 37.35 25.85
C LEU A 68 40.77 37.97 25.95
N THR A 69 41.21 38.71 24.93
CA THR A 69 42.51 39.39 24.89
C THR A 69 42.48 40.80 25.51
N SER A 70 41.28 41.33 25.77
CA SER A 70 41.10 42.68 26.31
C SER A 70 39.86 42.78 27.20
N GLY A 71 39.85 43.69 28.16
CA GLY A 71 38.65 44.04 28.94
C GLY A 71 38.01 42.90 29.74
N VAL A 72 38.77 41.86 30.07
CA VAL A 72 38.37 40.76 30.95
C VAL A 72 38.79 41.06 32.38
N LYS A 73 37.88 40.89 33.35
CA LYS A 73 38.19 40.93 34.78
C LYS A 73 37.99 39.54 35.37
N ALA A 74 39.06 38.96 35.91
CA ALA A 74 38.98 37.69 36.61
C ALA A 74 38.71 37.91 38.11
N GLU A 75 37.72 37.21 38.65
CA GLU A 75 37.49 37.10 40.09
C GLU A 75 37.83 35.67 40.51
N ILE A 76 38.87 35.52 41.33
CA ILE A 76 39.31 34.22 41.85
C ILE A 76 39.18 34.22 43.37
N LYS A 77 38.50 33.21 43.90
CA LYS A 77 38.43 32.92 45.34
C LYS A 77 39.28 31.70 45.63
N LEU A 78 40.15 31.81 46.63
CA LEU A 78 41.06 30.77 47.07
C LEU A 78 40.66 30.26 48.45
N ALA A 79 41.17 29.09 48.82
CA ALA A 79 41.17 28.66 50.21
C ALA A 79 41.80 29.72 51.14
N GLU A 80 41.40 29.72 52.41
CA GLU A 80 41.82 30.72 53.37
C GLU A 80 43.36 30.78 53.49
N LEU A 81 43.92 32.00 53.52
CA LEU A 81 45.36 32.27 53.58
C LEU A 81 46.21 31.75 52.40
N ALA A 82 45.60 31.16 51.36
CA ALA A 82 46.32 30.72 50.18
C ALA A 82 46.68 31.90 49.25
N LYS A 83 47.78 31.76 48.51
CA LYS A 83 48.24 32.71 47.49
C LYS A 83 48.29 32.02 46.14
N ILE A 84 48.01 32.75 45.07
CA ILE A 84 48.05 32.25 43.68
C ILE A 84 49.15 32.96 42.89
N SER A 85 49.84 32.22 42.00
CA SER A 85 50.84 32.75 41.08
C SER A 85 50.68 32.12 39.69
N PRO A 86 50.80 32.87 38.58
CA PRO A 86 50.96 34.33 38.52
C PRO A 86 49.74 35.05 39.10
N ASP A 87 49.90 36.33 39.43
CA ASP A 87 48.77 37.18 39.84
C ASP A 87 47.71 37.16 38.73
N PRO A 88 46.45 36.78 39.00
CA PRO A 88 45.39 36.73 37.99
C PRO A 88 45.16 38.08 37.29
N THR A 89 45.46 39.20 37.96
CA THR A 89 45.38 40.53 37.37
C THR A 89 46.47 40.82 36.34
N SER A 90 47.54 40.02 36.31
CA SER A 90 48.63 40.13 35.34
C SER A 90 48.38 39.34 34.04
N VAL A 91 47.31 38.53 33.98
CA VAL A 91 46.95 37.75 32.79
C VAL A 91 46.31 38.67 31.75
N SER A 92 47.00 38.89 30.63
CA SER A 92 46.56 39.76 29.53
C SER A 92 45.70 39.06 28.49
N ASP A 93 45.75 37.73 28.40
CA ASP A 93 45.00 36.92 27.43
C ASP A 93 44.44 35.67 28.10
N TRP A 94 43.15 35.75 28.46
CA TRP A 94 42.39 34.64 29.03
C TRP A 94 41.88 33.66 27.96
N GLY A 95 42.16 33.93 26.68
CA GLY A 95 41.85 33.03 25.58
C GLY A 95 42.88 31.91 25.39
N LYS A 96 43.99 31.93 26.13
CA LYS A 96 45.07 30.94 26.08
C LYS A 96 45.08 30.06 27.32
N GLU A 97 45.66 28.87 27.18
CA GLU A 97 45.96 28.01 28.31
C GLU A 97 46.92 28.72 29.29
N GLN A 98 46.68 28.58 30.60
CA GLN A 98 47.49 29.17 31.66
C GLN A 98 47.73 28.16 32.78
N THR A 99 48.85 28.28 33.49
CA THR A 99 49.13 27.50 34.70
C THR A 99 49.09 28.40 35.92
N PHE A 100 48.29 28.04 36.92
CA PHE A 100 48.23 28.71 38.22
C PHE A 100 48.77 27.81 39.31
N VAL A 101 49.64 28.33 40.17
CA VAL A 101 50.14 27.64 41.36
C VAL A 101 49.50 28.27 42.58
N VAL A 102 48.67 27.50 43.28
CA VAL A 102 48.13 27.89 44.57
C VAL A 102 49.06 27.38 45.67
N THR A 103 49.54 28.28 46.51
CA THR A 103 50.42 28.00 47.65
C THR A 103 49.63 28.22 48.93
N SER A 104 49.47 27.19 49.74
CA SER A 104 48.79 27.27 51.04
C SER A 104 49.63 28.06 52.07
N HIS A 105 49.05 28.32 53.23
CA HIS A 105 49.74 28.98 54.35
C HIS A 105 51.04 28.26 54.77
N ASN A 106 51.06 26.91 54.73
CA ASN A 106 52.23 26.12 55.09
C ASN A 106 53.23 25.86 53.95
N ASN A 107 53.09 26.59 52.82
CA ASN A 107 53.91 26.48 51.61
C ASN A 107 53.68 25.22 50.75
N SER A 108 52.65 24.41 51.02
CA SER A 108 52.25 23.32 50.11
C SER A 108 51.68 23.89 48.82
N LYS A 109 52.06 23.32 47.67
CA LYS A 109 51.68 23.85 46.34
C LYS A 109 50.77 22.88 45.59
N CYS A 110 49.80 23.44 44.86
CA CYS A 110 48.99 22.71 43.90
C CYS A 110 48.98 23.51 42.59
N GLU A 111 49.29 22.84 41.48
CA GLU A 111 49.28 23.43 40.15
C GLU A 111 47.95 23.15 39.47
N TYR A 112 47.35 24.19 38.90
CA TYR A 112 46.10 24.14 38.14
C TYR A 112 46.36 24.54 36.69
N THR A 113 45.74 23.82 35.75
CA THR A 113 45.74 24.17 34.33
C THR A 113 44.41 24.81 33.98
N TYR A 114 44.45 26.07 33.54
CA TYR A 114 43.31 26.82 33.01
C TYR A 114 43.25 26.64 31.49
N GLN A 115 42.05 26.35 30.99
CA GLN A 115 41.74 26.31 29.56
C GLN A 115 40.41 26.99 29.26
N VAL A 116 40.29 27.55 28.06
CA VAL A 116 39.03 28.08 27.54
C VAL A 116 38.44 27.14 26.50
N ILE A 117 37.12 26.97 26.54
CA ILE A 117 36.37 26.19 25.57
C ILE A 117 35.41 27.15 24.86
N TYR A 118 35.67 27.45 23.59
CA TYR A 118 34.73 28.24 22.79
C TYR A 118 33.58 27.35 22.33
N THR A 119 32.34 27.80 22.53
CA THR A 119 31.18 27.17 21.90
C THR A 119 31.23 27.39 20.40
N ASP A 120 30.44 26.63 19.64
CA ASP A 120 30.27 26.90 18.22
C ASP A 120 29.55 28.23 17.99
N ALA A 121 29.86 28.88 16.86
CA ALA A 121 29.22 30.12 16.46
C ALA A 121 27.80 29.81 15.95
N VAL A 122 26.79 30.25 16.70
CA VAL A 122 25.37 30.03 16.41
C VAL A 122 24.67 31.36 16.10
N GLU A 123 23.95 31.44 14.99
CA GLU A 123 23.10 32.59 14.67
C GLU A 123 21.61 32.23 14.86
N LYS A 124 20.86 33.04 15.61
CA LYS A 124 19.43 32.84 15.89
C LYS A 124 18.59 33.78 15.03
N ALA A 125 18.21 33.34 13.83
CA ALA A 125 17.35 34.13 12.94
C ALA A 125 16.91 33.29 11.72
N THR A 126 16.00 33.86 10.92
CA THR A 126 15.93 33.49 9.51
C THR A 126 17.00 34.29 8.75
N ILE A 127 17.92 33.59 8.11
CA ILE A 127 19.01 34.16 7.32
C ILE A 127 18.58 34.19 5.86
N TYR A 128 18.65 35.37 5.24
CA TYR A 128 18.43 35.58 3.82
C TYR A 128 19.78 35.90 3.16
N LEU A 129 20.19 35.06 2.21
CA LEU A 129 21.36 35.28 1.37
C LEU A 129 20.86 35.39 -0.06
N THR A 130 20.63 36.61 -0.52
CA THR A 130 19.95 36.91 -1.78
C THR A 130 20.88 37.39 -2.88
N THR A 131 22.15 37.64 -2.56
CA THR A 131 23.23 38.02 -3.50
C THR A 131 24.50 37.24 -3.19
N GLN A 132 25.42 37.11 -4.15
CA GLN A 132 26.73 36.46 -3.91
C GLN A 132 27.51 37.16 -2.78
N LYS A 133 27.44 38.49 -2.73
CA LYS A 133 28.09 39.28 -1.69
C LYS A 133 27.63 38.90 -0.28
N GLU A 134 26.33 38.65 -0.09
CA GLU A 134 25.77 38.24 1.20
C GLU A 134 26.27 36.84 1.61
N VAL A 135 26.41 35.91 0.64
CA VAL A 135 27.01 34.58 0.88
C VAL A 135 28.46 34.72 1.35
N ASP A 136 29.26 35.53 0.65
CA ASP A 136 30.67 35.74 0.96
C ASP A 136 30.85 36.44 2.32
N ASP A 137 30.00 37.42 2.63
CA ASP A 137 30.02 38.13 3.91
C ASP A 137 29.55 37.24 5.07
N PHE A 138 28.60 36.33 4.84
CA PHE A 138 28.22 35.32 5.83
C PHE A 138 29.41 34.40 6.17
N GLY A 139 30.19 33.99 5.16
CA GLY A 139 31.37 33.14 5.39
C GLY A 139 32.43 33.77 6.27
N LYS A 140 32.60 35.09 6.21
CA LYS A 140 33.54 35.83 7.07
C LYS A 140 33.15 35.78 8.56
N LYS A 141 31.88 35.49 8.89
CA LYS A 141 31.42 35.36 10.29
C LYS A 141 31.82 34.03 10.93
N GLY A 142 32.17 33.01 10.14
CA GLY A 142 32.52 31.67 10.65
C GLY A 142 31.37 30.97 11.38
N ILE A 143 30.12 31.28 11.06
CA ILE A 143 28.94 30.65 11.66
C ILE A 143 28.91 29.15 11.30
N LYS A 144 28.79 28.31 12.33
CA LYS A 144 28.71 26.85 12.17
C LYS A 144 27.29 26.32 12.32
N ALA A 145 26.41 27.04 13.02
CA ALA A 145 25.03 26.62 13.19
C ALA A 145 24.05 27.80 13.04
N ILE A 146 22.91 27.54 12.42
CA ILE A 146 21.78 28.47 12.35
C ILE A 146 20.63 27.86 13.14
N ASP A 147 20.23 28.51 14.22
CA ASP A 147 18.98 28.18 14.91
C ASP A 147 17.81 28.95 14.25
N GLY A 148 17.37 28.43 13.11
CA GLY A 148 16.37 29.06 12.27
C GLY A 148 16.40 28.55 10.84
N ASN A 149 15.92 29.38 9.91
CA ASN A 149 15.88 29.05 8.48
C ASN A 149 17.06 29.72 7.75
N LEU A 150 17.55 29.08 6.70
CA LEU A 150 18.47 29.63 5.73
C LEU A 150 17.79 29.65 4.36
N ILE A 151 17.65 30.85 3.77
CA ILE A 151 17.02 31.04 2.47
C ILE A 151 18.08 31.62 1.53
N ILE A 152 18.38 30.91 0.46
CA ILE A 152 19.41 31.26 -0.52
C ILE A 152 18.75 31.58 -1.85
N GLY A 153 18.97 32.79 -2.34
CA GLY A 153 18.43 33.33 -3.58
C GLY A 153 17.01 33.89 -3.48
N LYS A 154 16.47 34.27 -4.63
CA LYS A 154 15.10 34.77 -4.85
C LYS A 154 14.44 33.96 -5.98
N ASP A 155 13.11 33.94 -6.02
CA ASP A 155 12.37 33.36 -7.15
C ASP A 155 11.97 34.45 -8.14
N GLY A 156 11.79 34.08 -9.41
CA GLY A 156 11.46 35.01 -10.49
C GLY A 156 12.70 35.54 -11.22
N VAL A 157 12.46 36.51 -12.12
CA VAL A 157 13.54 37.20 -12.84
C VAL A 157 14.22 38.16 -11.88
N VAL A 158 15.54 38.01 -11.73
CA VAL A 158 16.38 38.87 -10.88
C VAL A 158 17.41 39.62 -11.72
N ALA A 159 17.97 40.69 -11.17
CA ALA A 159 19.09 41.38 -11.78
C ALA A 159 20.37 40.52 -11.70
N GLU A 160 21.35 40.78 -12.57
CA GLU A 160 22.60 40.00 -12.62
C GLU A 160 23.35 40.01 -11.28
N GLU A 161 23.34 41.15 -10.58
CA GLU A 161 23.96 41.31 -9.26
C GLU A 161 23.29 40.52 -8.13
N ASP A 162 22.06 40.05 -8.34
CA ASP A 162 21.29 39.20 -7.41
C ASP A 162 21.50 37.69 -7.69
N ILE A 163 22.29 37.34 -8.71
CA ILE A 163 22.63 35.95 -9.01
C ILE A 163 23.69 35.45 -8.02
N ILE A 164 23.50 34.22 -7.56
CA ILE A 164 24.44 33.52 -6.67
C ILE A 164 25.06 32.39 -7.48
N HIS A 165 26.38 32.42 -7.68
CA HIS A 165 27.10 31.46 -8.53
C HIS A 165 27.70 30.30 -7.74
N ASN A 166 27.98 30.48 -6.46
CA ASN A 166 28.53 29.43 -5.60
C ASN A 166 28.11 29.63 -4.14
N LEU A 167 28.35 28.61 -3.32
CA LEU A 167 28.04 28.62 -1.90
C LEU A 167 29.30 28.60 -1.02
N ASP A 168 30.47 29.01 -1.52
CA ASP A 168 31.75 28.86 -0.81
C ASP A 168 31.76 29.49 0.59
N GLY A 169 31.03 30.60 0.77
CA GLY A 169 30.84 31.25 2.07
C GLY A 169 30.10 30.39 3.12
N LEU A 170 29.50 29.26 2.73
CA LEU A 170 28.78 28.37 3.65
C LEU A 170 29.61 27.19 4.15
N LYS A 171 30.87 27.05 3.73
CA LYS A 171 31.71 25.86 4.06
C LYS A 171 31.88 25.59 5.55
N ALA A 172 31.75 26.60 6.41
CA ALA A 172 31.83 26.43 7.86
C ALA A 172 30.53 25.89 8.48
N LEU A 173 29.40 25.98 7.77
CA LEU A 173 28.07 25.63 8.26
C LEU A 173 27.92 24.11 8.40
N GLN A 174 27.48 23.69 9.58
CA GLN A 174 27.30 22.30 9.97
C GLN A 174 25.86 21.97 10.33
N GLU A 175 25.08 22.94 10.82
CA GLU A 175 23.71 22.69 11.28
C GLU A 175 22.74 23.84 10.92
N VAL A 176 21.52 23.47 10.53
CA VAL A 176 20.39 24.41 10.38
C VAL A 176 19.16 23.81 11.07
N SER A 177 18.69 24.40 12.16
CA SER A 177 17.66 23.77 13.01
C SER A 177 16.28 23.66 12.34
N LYS A 178 15.97 24.57 11.40
CA LYS A 178 14.74 24.56 10.59
C LYS A 178 15.08 24.29 9.11
N SER A 179 14.68 25.12 8.16
CA SER A 179 14.81 24.80 6.74
C SER A 179 16.02 25.46 6.06
N ILE A 180 16.65 24.74 5.15
CA ILE A 180 17.46 25.30 4.06
C ILE A 180 16.59 25.33 2.80
N THR A 181 16.43 26.50 2.19
CA THR A 181 15.67 26.69 0.95
C THR A 181 16.55 27.32 -0.10
N ILE A 182 16.72 26.63 -1.23
CA ILE A 182 17.37 27.18 -2.43
C ILE A 182 16.30 27.67 -3.39
N LYS A 183 16.46 28.90 -3.87
CA LYS A 183 15.56 29.58 -4.81
C LYS A 183 16.23 29.78 -6.17
N SER A 184 15.42 30.17 -7.15
CA SER A 184 15.79 30.12 -8.58
C SER A 184 16.95 31.06 -8.99
N SER A 185 17.27 32.11 -8.23
CA SER A 185 18.44 32.96 -8.51
C SER A 185 19.78 32.31 -8.13
N TYR A 186 19.77 31.15 -7.48
CA TYR A 186 20.96 30.33 -7.35
C TYR A 186 21.26 29.61 -8.67
N GLN A 187 22.40 29.92 -9.26
CA GLN A 187 22.84 29.45 -10.59
C GLN A 187 24.19 28.72 -10.53
N GLY A 188 24.58 28.23 -9.35
CA GLY A 188 25.70 27.30 -9.22
C GLY A 188 25.33 25.88 -9.66
N GLU A 189 26.35 25.07 -9.96
CA GLU A 189 26.19 23.72 -10.51
C GLU A 189 25.89 22.65 -9.44
N ASP A 190 26.27 22.90 -8.19
CA ASP A 190 26.20 21.97 -7.08
C ASP A 190 25.84 22.63 -5.73
N LEU A 191 25.97 21.92 -4.60
CA LEU A 191 25.82 22.50 -3.25
C LEU A 191 27.14 22.40 -2.45
N SER A 192 28.29 22.49 -3.11
CA SER A 192 29.64 22.29 -2.52
C SER A 192 29.93 23.15 -1.27
N GLY A 193 29.29 24.31 -1.16
CA GLY A 193 29.34 25.13 0.05
C GLY A 193 28.78 24.48 1.31
N LEU A 194 27.93 23.46 1.19
CA LEU A 194 27.27 22.76 2.29
C LEU A 194 27.92 21.40 2.61
N VAL A 195 29.17 21.19 2.18
CA VAL A 195 29.89 19.92 2.32
C VAL A 195 30.00 19.40 3.76
N HIS A 196 30.05 20.31 4.75
CA HIS A 196 30.14 19.97 6.18
C HIS A 196 28.78 19.95 6.90
N LEU A 197 27.67 20.13 6.20
CA LEU A 197 26.33 20.11 6.79
C LEU A 197 26.01 18.71 7.33
N THR A 198 25.94 18.56 8.65
CA THR A 198 25.65 17.30 9.33
C THR A 198 24.17 17.10 9.62
N SER A 199 23.41 18.18 9.81
CA SER A 199 21.97 18.13 10.01
C SER A 199 21.27 19.38 9.49
N ALA A 200 20.04 19.18 9.01
CA ALA A 200 19.10 20.25 8.72
C ALA A 200 17.71 19.84 9.20
N GLY A 201 16.85 20.78 9.61
CA GLY A 201 15.44 20.50 9.84
C GLY A 201 14.78 20.08 8.52
N ASN A 202 14.78 20.93 7.50
CA ASN A 202 14.28 20.60 6.16
C ASN A 202 15.29 21.06 5.09
N ILE A 203 15.27 20.43 3.92
CA ILE A 203 16.04 20.84 2.74
C ILE A 203 15.09 20.90 1.55
N TYR A 204 14.99 22.08 0.95
CA TYR A 204 14.07 22.38 -0.14
C TYR A 204 14.83 22.93 -1.36
N LEU A 205 14.79 22.20 -2.46
CA LEU A 205 15.01 22.73 -3.82
C LEU A 205 13.63 22.84 -4.47
N GLY A 206 13.10 24.05 -4.57
CA GLY A 206 11.69 24.26 -4.92
C GLY A 206 10.75 23.77 -3.82
N THR A 207 9.54 23.38 -4.20
CA THR A 207 8.51 22.83 -3.30
C THR A 207 7.90 21.57 -3.91
N VAL A 208 7.07 20.85 -3.16
CA VAL A 208 6.34 19.68 -3.70
C VAL A 208 5.43 20.04 -4.89
N ALA A 209 4.98 21.30 -4.97
CA ALA A 209 4.06 21.79 -5.99
C ALA A 209 4.76 22.52 -7.15
N SER A 210 5.94 23.11 -6.91
CA SER A 210 6.62 23.97 -7.88
C SER A 210 8.12 23.64 -7.95
N PRO A 211 8.68 23.38 -9.15
CA PRO A 211 10.09 23.08 -9.30
C PRO A 211 10.96 24.31 -9.01
N LEU A 212 12.20 24.06 -8.61
CA LEU A 212 13.28 25.02 -8.73
C LEU A 212 13.54 25.27 -10.22
N LEU A 213 13.55 26.54 -10.64
CA LEU A 213 13.73 26.93 -12.04
C LEU A 213 15.21 27.19 -12.41
N SER A 214 16.14 26.78 -11.55
CA SER A 214 17.58 26.84 -11.86
C SER A 214 17.91 25.88 -13.00
N GLU A 215 18.58 26.38 -14.03
CA GLU A 215 19.04 25.57 -15.17
C GLU A 215 20.41 24.94 -14.92
N ASN A 216 21.19 25.50 -14.00
CA ASN A 216 22.58 25.11 -13.75
C ASN A 216 22.74 24.05 -12.66
N LEU A 217 21.89 24.05 -11.62
CA LEU A 217 22.03 23.13 -10.49
C LEU A 217 21.70 21.69 -10.91
N LYS A 218 22.76 20.89 -11.09
CA LYS A 218 22.71 19.50 -11.57
C LYS A 218 23.05 18.48 -10.49
N THR A 219 23.76 18.90 -9.43
CA THR A 219 24.27 17.98 -8.41
C THR A 219 23.87 18.41 -7.00
N VAL A 220 23.40 17.47 -6.19
CA VAL A 220 23.22 17.63 -4.74
C VAL A 220 24.13 16.65 -4.04
N GLU A 221 25.25 17.15 -3.51
CA GLU A 221 26.18 16.36 -2.72
C GLU A 221 26.29 16.93 -1.31
N LEU A 222 25.84 16.16 -0.31
CA LEU A 222 25.90 16.52 1.11
C LEU A 222 26.56 15.38 1.88
N PRO A 223 27.90 15.26 1.82
CA PRO A 223 28.62 14.06 2.25
C PRO A 223 28.61 13.87 3.77
N ALA A 224 28.41 14.94 4.54
CA ALA A 224 28.34 14.89 6.00
C ALA A 224 26.91 14.74 6.55
N LEU A 225 25.86 14.86 5.72
CA LEU A 225 24.47 14.95 6.19
C LEU A 225 24.02 13.61 6.78
N LYS A 226 23.71 13.59 8.08
CA LYS A 226 23.29 12.39 8.81
C LYS A 226 21.78 12.29 8.95
N LYS A 227 21.10 13.42 9.04
CA LYS A 227 19.66 13.51 9.31
C LYS A 227 19.06 14.76 8.68
N THR A 228 17.85 14.60 8.17
CA THR A 228 16.94 15.71 7.86
C THR A 228 15.50 15.30 8.24
N SER A 229 14.57 16.24 8.32
CA SER A 229 13.14 15.95 8.39
C SER A 229 12.59 15.82 6.97
N GLU A 230 12.26 16.94 6.30
CA GLU A 230 11.81 16.90 4.91
C GLU A 230 12.98 17.13 3.96
N LEU A 231 13.15 16.21 3.02
CA LEU A 231 14.07 16.35 1.89
C LEU A 231 13.22 16.43 0.61
N VAL A 232 13.00 17.64 0.09
CA VAL A 232 12.27 17.84 -1.17
C VAL A 232 13.22 18.43 -2.19
N LEU A 233 13.59 17.59 -3.16
CA LEU A 233 14.46 17.95 -4.27
C LEU A 233 13.62 17.94 -5.54
N HIS A 234 13.06 19.11 -5.90
CA HIS A 234 12.23 19.28 -7.08
C HIS A 234 12.92 20.17 -8.11
N SER A 235 13.56 19.56 -9.11
CA SER A 235 14.24 20.26 -10.20
C SER A 235 14.30 19.36 -11.44
N ALA A 236 13.91 19.89 -12.60
CA ALA A 236 13.97 19.14 -13.86
C ALA A 236 15.41 18.82 -14.31
N ASN A 237 16.39 19.61 -13.86
CA ASN A 237 17.79 19.53 -14.29
C ASN A 237 18.70 18.75 -13.34
N LEU A 238 18.19 18.26 -12.22
CA LEU A 238 18.98 17.51 -11.25
C LEU A 238 19.34 16.13 -11.82
N GLU A 239 20.65 15.88 -11.95
CA GLU A 239 21.24 14.66 -12.53
C GLU A 239 21.79 13.74 -11.42
N ASN A 240 22.43 14.29 -10.40
CA ASN A 240 23.15 13.49 -9.39
C ASN A 240 22.78 13.89 -7.95
N ILE A 241 22.47 12.90 -7.11
CA ILE A 241 22.19 13.10 -5.69
C ILE A 241 23.01 12.11 -4.85
N SER A 242 23.86 12.63 -3.95
CA SER A 242 24.75 11.83 -3.09
C SER A 242 24.66 12.26 -1.63
N LEU A 243 24.16 11.35 -0.79
CA LEU A 243 23.90 11.54 0.64
C LEU A 243 24.49 10.35 1.44
N PRO A 244 25.81 10.10 1.37
CA PRO A 244 26.45 8.87 1.84
C PRO A 244 26.29 8.61 3.35
N GLN A 245 26.05 9.64 4.15
CA GLN A 245 25.91 9.54 5.61
C GLN A 245 24.45 9.63 6.09
N LEU A 246 23.48 9.82 5.20
CA LEU A 246 22.08 10.04 5.60
C LEU A 246 21.51 8.74 6.17
N ARG A 247 21.06 8.78 7.43
CA ARG A 247 20.48 7.62 8.13
C ARG A 247 18.98 7.67 8.28
N SER A 248 18.39 8.87 8.37
CA SER A 248 16.96 9.01 8.60
C SER A 248 16.41 10.30 8.01
N ALA A 249 15.17 10.21 7.52
CA ALA A 249 14.35 11.33 7.10
C ALA A 249 12.91 11.18 7.63
N PHE A 250 12.20 12.29 7.79
CA PHE A 250 10.75 12.24 7.94
C PHE A 250 10.11 11.96 6.57
N CYS A 251 10.45 12.71 5.53
CA CYS A 251 9.96 12.53 4.18
C CYS A 251 11.09 12.73 3.16
N VAL A 252 11.07 11.95 2.07
CA VAL A 252 11.99 12.09 0.94
C VAL A 252 11.15 12.24 -0.33
N GLN A 253 11.28 13.36 -1.03
CA GLN A 253 10.64 13.60 -2.32
C GLN A 253 11.69 14.01 -3.35
N LEU A 254 11.90 13.13 -4.33
CA LEU A 254 12.82 13.32 -5.43
C LEU A 254 11.98 13.51 -6.70
N ILE A 255 11.91 14.74 -7.19
CA ILE A 255 11.13 15.15 -8.36
C ILE A 255 12.08 15.69 -9.41
N ALA A 256 12.66 14.79 -10.21
CA ALA A 256 13.74 15.12 -11.13
C ALA A 256 13.69 14.33 -12.45
N GLU A 257 13.47 15.05 -13.55
CA GLU A 257 13.32 14.47 -14.89
C GLU A 257 14.62 13.85 -15.40
N LYS A 258 15.76 14.50 -15.15
CA LYS A 258 17.08 14.07 -15.63
C LYS A 258 17.90 13.27 -14.60
N LEU A 259 17.31 12.84 -13.49
CA LEU A 259 18.03 12.10 -12.45
C LEU A 259 18.70 10.85 -13.05
N GLU A 260 20.02 10.79 -12.97
CA GLU A 260 20.88 9.70 -13.43
C GLU A 260 21.33 8.83 -12.25
N GLN A 261 21.60 9.46 -11.09
CA GLN A 261 22.08 8.75 -9.91
C GLN A 261 21.46 9.29 -8.62
N PHE A 262 21.03 8.37 -7.75
CA PHE A 262 20.67 8.66 -6.36
C PHE A 262 21.38 7.68 -5.43
N SER A 263 22.12 8.21 -4.45
CA SER A 263 22.90 7.44 -3.48
C SER A 263 22.60 7.89 -2.06
N ALA A 264 22.01 6.99 -1.26
CA ALA A 264 21.85 7.14 0.19
C ALA A 264 22.04 5.78 0.90
N PRO A 265 23.24 5.17 0.81
CA PRO A 265 23.50 3.77 1.17
C PRO A 265 23.29 3.45 2.66
N LEU A 266 23.32 4.47 3.53
CA LEU A 266 23.11 4.33 4.97
C LEU A 266 21.70 4.69 5.43
N LEU A 267 20.76 4.99 4.52
CA LEU A 267 19.40 5.37 4.88
C LEU A 267 18.68 4.18 5.51
N GLU A 268 18.34 4.29 6.80
CA GLU A 268 17.73 3.20 7.58
C GLU A 268 16.22 3.35 7.71
N SER A 269 15.69 4.58 7.70
CA SER A 269 14.25 4.82 7.92
C SER A 269 13.75 6.10 7.27
N VAL A 270 12.53 6.04 6.71
CA VAL A 270 11.73 7.21 6.33
C VAL A 270 10.44 7.17 7.14
N SER A 271 10.16 8.18 7.95
CA SER A 271 9.02 8.12 8.89
C SER A 271 7.65 8.37 8.24
N ASN A 272 7.62 8.98 7.06
CA ASN A 272 6.45 9.25 6.24
C ASN A 272 6.72 8.72 4.81
N ASP A 273 6.47 9.50 3.76
CA ASP A 273 6.56 9.04 2.38
C ASP A 273 8.00 9.11 1.81
N PHE A 274 8.33 8.11 0.99
CA PHE A 274 9.42 8.14 0.03
C PHE A 274 8.81 8.24 -1.38
N VAL A 275 9.04 9.35 -2.07
CA VAL A 275 8.48 9.64 -3.39
C VAL A 275 9.60 9.87 -4.39
N MET A 276 9.57 9.16 -5.51
CA MET A 276 10.46 9.36 -6.65
C MET A 276 9.64 9.43 -7.94
N LYS A 277 9.68 10.58 -8.61
CA LYS A 277 8.97 10.84 -9.88
C LYS A 277 9.77 11.83 -10.72
N PRO A 278 9.59 11.90 -12.05
CA PRO A 278 10.33 12.88 -12.86
C PRO A 278 9.73 14.29 -12.76
N SER A 279 8.44 14.39 -12.49
CA SER A 279 7.67 15.64 -12.49
C SER A 279 6.37 15.46 -11.71
N THR A 280 5.66 16.56 -11.44
CA THR A 280 4.24 16.55 -11.04
C THR A 280 3.31 16.25 -12.22
N ASN A 281 3.78 16.41 -13.46
CA ASN A 281 3.06 15.99 -14.67
C ASN A 281 3.20 14.47 -14.87
N SER A 282 2.07 13.77 -14.96
CA SER A 282 2.03 12.30 -15.10
C SER A 282 2.57 11.76 -16.43
N ASN A 283 2.77 12.62 -17.44
CA ASN A 283 3.26 12.21 -18.77
C ASN A 283 4.78 12.35 -18.93
N THR A 284 5.45 13.09 -18.03
CA THR A 284 6.89 13.22 -18.05
C THR A 284 7.53 11.91 -17.58
N LYS A 285 8.66 11.52 -18.19
CA LYS A 285 9.40 10.30 -17.87
C LYS A 285 10.84 10.63 -17.53
N ASN A 286 11.38 9.99 -16.49
CA ASN A 286 12.81 9.89 -16.33
C ASN A 286 13.33 8.80 -17.29
N LYS A 287 14.36 9.12 -18.06
CA LYS A 287 14.94 8.24 -19.08
C LYS A 287 16.41 7.89 -18.78
N SER A 288 16.87 8.11 -17.56
CA SER A 288 18.30 8.06 -17.24
C SER A 288 18.62 7.18 -16.05
N LEU A 289 17.80 7.18 -14.99
CA LEU A 289 18.06 6.39 -13.78
C LEU A 289 17.93 4.89 -14.08
N GLU A 290 19.04 4.15 -14.02
CA GLU A 290 19.05 2.70 -14.25
C GLU A 290 18.80 1.88 -12.98
N GLU A 291 19.24 2.36 -11.82
CA GLU A 291 19.18 1.61 -10.56
C GLU A 291 18.73 2.48 -9.38
N LEU A 292 17.92 1.90 -8.49
CA LEU A 292 17.59 2.45 -7.18
C LEU A 292 17.93 1.43 -6.09
N ARG A 293 18.93 1.75 -5.24
CA ARG A 293 19.39 0.86 -4.17
C ARG A 293 19.37 1.57 -2.83
N LEU A 294 18.58 1.05 -1.89
CA LEU A 294 18.56 1.49 -0.48
C LEU A 294 18.69 0.27 0.44
N GLU A 295 19.86 -0.37 0.36
CA GLU A 295 20.17 -1.66 1.00
C GLU A 295 20.06 -1.67 2.53
N LYS A 296 19.99 -0.50 3.18
CA LYS A 296 19.85 -0.37 4.64
C LYS A 296 18.47 0.09 5.08
N LEU A 297 17.58 0.41 4.15
CA LEU A 297 16.24 0.91 4.48
C LEU A 297 15.43 -0.21 5.13
N LYS A 298 15.08 -0.03 6.40
CA LYS A 298 14.36 -1.03 7.21
C LYS A 298 12.86 -0.78 7.22
N ASN A 299 12.45 0.49 7.30
CA ASN A 299 11.05 0.84 7.51
C ASN A 299 10.66 2.13 6.76
N VAL A 300 9.42 2.15 6.24
CA VAL A 300 8.76 3.35 5.73
C VAL A 300 7.42 3.55 6.44
N GLY A 301 7.29 4.66 7.17
CA GLY A 301 6.09 4.94 7.98
C GLY A 301 4.91 5.50 7.18
N GLY A 302 5.14 5.99 5.97
CA GLY A 302 4.13 6.32 4.97
C GLY A 302 4.21 5.36 3.79
N SER A 303 4.13 5.88 2.57
CA SER A 303 4.15 5.11 1.33
C SER A 303 5.48 5.25 0.58
N ILE A 304 5.83 4.22 -0.18
CA ILE A 304 6.85 4.27 -1.23
C ILE A 304 6.13 4.47 -2.56
N ILE A 305 6.39 5.57 -3.26
CA ILE A 305 5.78 5.89 -4.55
C ILE A 305 6.89 6.14 -5.57
N ILE A 306 7.01 5.23 -6.55
CA ILE A 306 8.00 5.34 -7.62
C ILE A 306 7.27 5.26 -8.95
N SER A 307 7.37 6.31 -9.78
CA SER A 307 6.59 6.36 -11.02
C SER A 307 7.35 6.97 -12.19
N ASN A 308 7.02 6.52 -13.40
CA ASN A 308 7.55 7.06 -14.66
C ASN A 308 9.08 7.01 -14.79
N MET A 309 9.70 5.95 -14.25
CA MET A 309 11.14 5.70 -14.31
C MET A 309 11.45 4.72 -15.45
N SER A 310 11.50 5.24 -16.68
CA SER A 310 11.37 4.41 -17.89
C SER A 310 12.61 3.61 -18.28
N GLN A 311 13.76 3.82 -17.64
CA GLN A 311 14.99 3.04 -17.85
C GLN A 311 15.44 2.28 -16.59
N THR A 312 14.70 2.37 -15.49
CA THR A 312 15.08 1.69 -14.25
C THR A 312 14.89 0.19 -14.39
N LYS A 313 15.98 -0.55 -14.25
CA LYS A 313 16.05 -2.02 -14.33
C LYS A 313 16.05 -2.67 -12.96
N THR A 314 16.56 -1.95 -11.95
CA THR A 314 16.80 -2.49 -10.61
C THR A 314 16.19 -1.61 -9.52
N ILE A 315 15.40 -2.21 -8.63
CA ILE A 315 14.93 -1.59 -7.37
C ILE A 315 15.22 -2.54 -6.21
N HIS A 316 16.21 -2.22 -5.38
CA HIS A 316 16.63 -3.06 -4.25
C HIS A 316 16.45 -2.37 -2.91
N PHE A 317 15.56 -2.94 -2.09
CA PHE A 317 15.33 -2.57 -0.68
C PHE A 317 15.52 -3.80 0.21
N SER A 318 16.71 -4.39 0.17
CA SER A 318 17.01 -5.73 0.71
C SER A 318 16.81 -5.89 2.22
N GLU A 319 16.78 -4.79 3.00
CA GLU A 319 16.51 -4.78 4.44
C GLU A 319 15.11 -4.30 4.83
N LEU A 320 14.26 -3.97 3.85
CA LEU A 320 12.95 -3.37 4.10
C LEU A 320 11.99 -4.41 4.68
N ALA A 321 11.58 -4.20 5.92
CA ALA A 321 10.76 -5.11 6.69
C ALA A 321 9.28 -4.67 6.77
N GLU A 322 9.01 -3.37 6.87
CA GLU A 322 7.66 -2.82 7.06
C GLU A 322 7.42 -1.56 6.23
N ILE A 323 6.24 -1.49 5.62
CA ILE A 323 5.66 -0.27 5.06
C ILE A 323 4.29 -0.07 5.70
N ARG A 324 4.07 1.05 6.40
CA ARG A 324 2.77 1.32 7.03
C ARG A 324 1.73 1.85 6.04
N GLY A 325 2.17 2.58 5.01
CA GLY A 325 1.34 2.99 3.88
C GLY A 325 1.39 1.96 2.75
N SER A 326 1.45 2.45 1.52
CA SER A 326 1.46 1.63 0.30
C SER A 326 2.84 1.53 -0.33
N PHE A 327 3.09 0.46 -1.09
CA PHE A 327 4.19 0.38 -2.04
C PHE A 327 3.61 0.45 -3.45
N ASN A 328 3.83 1.56 -4.15
CA ASN A 328 3.23 1.80 -5.45
C ASN A 328 4.31 2.05 -6.50
N THR A 329 4.39 1.14 -7.48
CA THR A 329 5.18 1.37 -8.70
C THR A 329 4.28 1.45 -9.92
N LYS A 330 4.59 2.40 -10.81
CA LYS A 330 3.84 2.62 -12.05
C LYS A 330 4.79 3.06 -13.16
N ASP A 331 4.60 2.53 -14.37
CA ASP A 331 5.33 2.96 -15.57
C ASP A 331 6.87 2.76 -15.46
N ILE A 332 7.29 1.68 -14.79
CA ILE A 332 8.70 1.22 -14.68
C ILE A 332 8.91 0.01 -15.58
N ASN A 333 8.78 0.24 -16.89
CA ASN A 333 8.64 -0.82 -17.88
C ASN A 333 9.85 -1.76 -17.98
N GLU A 334 11.07 -1.24 -17.79
CA GLU A 334 12.34 -1.97 -17.91
C GLU A 334 12.75 -2.73 -16.65
N LEU A 335 11.91 -2.72 -15.60
CA LEU A 335 12.21 -3.40 -14.34
C LEU A 335 12.37 -4.91 -14.55
N THR A 336 13.55 -5.43 -14.25
CA THR A 336 13.88 -6.87 -14.32
C THR A 336 14.26 -7.45 -12.96
N ASP A 337 14.70 -6.60 -12.02
CA ASP A 337 15.17 -7.02 -10.70
C ASP A 337 14.55 -6.16 -9.59
N LEU A 338 13.77 -6.82 -8.73
CA LEU A 338 13.07 -6.22 -7.60
C LEU A 338 13.40 -7.02 -6.33
N ASP A 339 14.08 -6.40 -5.37
CA ASP A 339 14.36 -7.01 -4.06
C ASP A 339 13.52 -6.36 -2.96
N LEU A 340 12.54 -7.14 -2.49
CA LEU A 340 11.70 -6.86 -1.33
C LEU A 340 11.63 -8.08 -0.41
N LYS A 341 12.63 -8.98 -0.44
CA LYS A 341 12.51 -10.34 0.15
C LYS A 341 12.34 -10.34 1.67
N LYS A 342 12.73 -9.26 2.34
CA LYS A 342 12.56 -9.07 3.79
C LYS A 342 11.23 -8.43 4.20
N LEU A 343 10.39 -8.03 3.24
CA LEU A 343 9.13 -7.36 3.53
C LEU A 343 8.17 -8.32 4.23
N THR A 344 7.72 -7.94 5.42
CA THR A 344 6.83 -8.75 6.27
C THR A 344 5.39 -8.24 6.27
N SER A 345 5.19 -6.94 6.07
CA SER A 345 3.87 -6.31 6.06
C SER A 345 3.82 -5.03 5.22
N VAL A 346 2.65 -4.82 4.60
CA VAL A 346 2.26 -3.56 3.95
C VAL A 346 0.90 -3.13 4.50
N GLY A 347 0.80 -1.97 5.16
CA GLY A 347 -0.46 -1.52 5.75
C GLY A 347 -1.51 -1.12 4.71
N GLY A 348 -1.05 -0.53 3.60
CA GLY A 348 -1.86 -0.17 2.43
C GLY A 348 -1.74 -1.16 1.28
N SER A 349 -1.74 -0.65 0.05
CA SER A 349 -1.63 -1.47 -1.16
C SER A 349 -0.18 -1.79 -1.51
N LEU A 350 0.07 -3.00 -1.99
CA LEU A 350 1.28 -3.39 -2.73
C LEU A 350 0.92 -3.45 -4.21
N GLU A 351 1.29 -2.42 -4.97
CA GLU A 351 0.94 -2.27 -6.39
C GLU A 351 2.19 -2.26 -7.28
N LEU A 352 2.26 -3.19 -8.23
CA LEU A 352 3.19 -3.13 -9.35
C LEU A 352 2.41 -3.03 -10.66
N LYS A 353 2.41 -1.84 -11.27
CA LYS A 353 1.69 -1.54 -12.51
C LYS A 353 2.65 -1.39 -13.68
N GLU A 354 2.44 -2.24 -14.69
CA GLU A 354 3.22 -2.38 -15.92
C GLU A 354 4.70 -2.82 -15.78
N PRO A 355 5.07 -3.78 -14.90
CA PRO A 355 6.44 -4.33 -14.87
C PRO A 355 6.68 -5.32 -16.04
N LYS A 356 6.79 -4.81 -17.27
CA LYS A 356 6.78 -5.61 -18.52
C LYS A 356 7.87 -6.67 -18.60
N HIS A 357 9.03 -6.42 -18.01
CA HIS A 357 10.20 -7.29 -18.08
C HIS A 357 10.49 -8.07 -16.78
N LEU A 358 9.67 -7.89 -15.74
CA LEU A 358 9.85 -8.60 -14.48
C LEU A 358 9.39 -10.05 -14.64
N THR A 359 10.26 -11.00 -14.28
CA THR A 359 9.99 -12.45 -14.44
C THR A 359 9.62 -13.13 -13.12
N GLN A 360 9.91 -12.49 -11.98
CA GLN A 360 9.63 -13.03 -10.66
C GLN A 360 9.23 -11.95 -9.67
N VAL A 361 8.33 -12.30 -8.75
CA VAL A 361 8.03 -11.49 -7.56
C VAL A 361 8.18 -12.39 -6.35
N GLU A 362 9.21 -12.13 -5.54
CA GLU A 362 9.57 -12.95 -4.38
C GLU A 362 9.34 -12.19 -3.07
N LEU A 363 8.25 -12.52 -2.38
CA LEU A 363 7.86 -11.94 -1.08
C LEU A 363 7.68 -13.06 -0.03
N PRO A 364 8.72 -13.88 0.21
CA PRO A 364 8.63 -15.10 1.02
C PRO A 364 8.29 -14.84 2.50
N LEU A 365 8.47 -13.60 2.98
CA LEU A 365 8.21 -13.21 4.36
C LEU A 365 6.95 -12.37 4.54
N LEU A 366 6.27 -11.99 3.46
CA LEU A 366 5.07 -11.15 3.53
C LEU A 366 3.94 -11.96 4.17
N THR A 367 3.41 -11.47 5.30
CA THR A 367 2.33 -12.14 6.05
C THR A 367 0.98 -11.46 5.87
N GLN A 368 0.99 -10.14 5.63
CA GLN A 368 -0.21 -9.34 5.47
C GLN A 368 -0.02 -8.17 4.50
N ALA A 369 -1.10 -7.82 3.81
CA ALA A 369 -1.19 -6.61 2.99
C ALA A 369 -2.59 -5.98 3.10
N GLY A 370 -2.68 -4.65 2.99
CA GLY A 370 -3.96 -3.95 2.82
C GLY A 370 -4.64 -4.37 1.52
N SER A 371 -3.94 -4.29 0.39
CA SER A 371 -4.32 -4.89 -0.90
C SER A 371 -3.08 -5.26 -1.69
N ILE A 372 -3.25 -6.11 -2.70
CA ILE A 372 -2.19 -6.56 -3.59
C ILE A 372 -2.70 -6.40 -5.03
N GLU A 373 -2.01 -5.64 -5.86
CA GLU A 373 -2.29 -5.55 -7.30
C GLU A 373 -0.99 -5.71 -8.11
N PHE A 374 -0.87 -6.84 -8.79
CA PHE A 374 0.16 -7.06 -9.80
C PHE A 374 -0.50 -7.04 -11.16
N ASN A 375 -0.22 -6.00 -11.94
CA ASN A 375 -0.77 -5.82 -13.28
C ASN A 375 0.35 -5.60 -14.28
N ALA A 376 0.84 -6.69 -14.87
CA ALA A 376 1.88 -6.66 -15.91
C ALA A 376 1.34 -6.24 -17.29
N GLY A 377 0.02 -6.07 -17.44
CA GLY A 377 -0.64 -5.82 -18.71
C GLY A 377 -0.99 -7.11 -19.47
N TYR A 378 -1.98 -7.02 -20.37
CA TYR A 378 -2.52 -8.18 -21.10
C TYR A 378 -1.70 -8.58 -22.34
N SER A 379 -0.83 -7.71 -22.84
CA SER A 379 -0.08 -7.92 -24.08
C SER A 379 1.40 -8.28 -23.86
N GLN A 380 1.93 -7.98 -22.66
CA GLN A 380 3.36 -8.08 -22.31
C GLN A 380 3.49 -8.51 -20.85
N GLY A 381 4.59 -9.18 -20.50
CA GLY A 381 4.81 -9.76 -19.17
C GLY A 381 5.34 -11.19 -19.29
N ALA A 382 6.40 -11.49 -18.56
CA ALA A 382 7.10 -12.77 -18.60
C ALA A 382 7.20 -13.41 -17.20
N ILE A 383 6.20 -13.17 -16.34
CA ILE A 383 6.26 -13.70 -14.98
C ILE A 383 6.17 -15.23 -15.02
N GLU A 384 7.20 -15.85 -14.43
CA GLU A 384 7.43 -17.28 -14.34
C GLU A 384 7.37 -17.77 -12.90
N LYS A 385 7.54 -16.89 -11.91
CA LYS A 385 7.58 -17.23 -10.49
C LYS A 385 6.90 -16.19 -9.60
N TYR A 386 6.12 -16.68 -8.65
CA TYR A 386 5.63 -15.91 -7.50
C TYR A 386 6.03 -16.63 -6.22
N ASP A 387 6.36 -15.86 -5.18
CA ASP A 387 6.50 -16.38 -3.82
C ASP A 387 5.72 -15.50 -2.84
N PHE A 388 4.58 -16.03 -2.37
CA PHE A 388 3.77 -15.49 -1.28
C PHE A 388 3.61 -16.54 -0.18
N SER A 389 4.64 -17.36 0.05
CA SER A 389 4.54 -18.58 0.88
C SER A 389 4.06 -18.33 2.31
N LYS A 390 4.28 -17.13 2.85
CA LYS A 390 3.83 -16.75 4.20
C LYS A 390 2.62 -15.83 4.23
N LEU A 391 2.04 -15.46 3.09
CA LEU A 391 0.93 -14.53 3.05
C LEU A 391 -0.30 -15.18 3.67
N GLU A 392 -0.79 -14.62 4.78
CA GLU A 392 -1.93 -15.15 5.52
C GLU A 392 -3.21 -14.34 5.26
N THR A 393 -3.10 -13.01 5.20
CA THR A 393 -4.26 -12.11 5.16
C THR A 393 -4.09 -10.99 4.14
N VAL A 394 -5.13 -10.78 3.32
CA VAL A 394 -5.30 -9.56 2.54
C VAL A 394 -6.58 -8.86 2.97
N ASN A 395 -6.45 -7.64 3.50
CA ASN A 395 -7.58 -6.89 4.06
C ASN A 395 -8.50 -6.28 2.99
N GLY A 396 -8.09 -6.30 1.73
CA GLY A 396 -8.84 -5.81 0.58
C GLY A 396 -8.75 -6.81 -0.55
N GLN A 397 -8.26 -6.36 -1.72
CA GLN A 397 -8.24 -7.18 -2.93
C GLN A 397 -6.86 -7.80 -3.15
N PHE A 398 -6.84 -9.00 -3.71
CA PHE A 398 -5.65 -9.62 -4.30
C PHE A 398 -5.91 -9.75 -5.81
N ILE A 399 -5.18 -8.99 -6.62
CA ILE A 399 -5.32 -8.98 -8.08
C ILE A 399 -4.00 -9.41 -8.72
N LEU A 400 -4.10 -10.43 -9.57
CA LEU A 400 -3.01 -10.94 -10.39
C LEU A 400 -3.42 -10.92 -11.86
N LYS A 401 -2.90 -9.96 -12.62
CA LYS A 401 -3.09 -9.83 -14.06
C LYS A 401 -1.74 -9.97 -14.73
N ALA A 402 -1.45 -11.16 -15.26
CA ALA A 402 -0.19 -11.42 -15.93
C ALA A 402 -0.36 -12.42 -17.07
N LYS A 403 0.20 -12.10 -18.24
CA LYS A 403 0.36 -13.05 -19.35
C LYS A 403 1.60 -13.92 -19.13
N GLY A 404 1.60 -14.70 -18.04
CA GLY A 404 2.76 -15.49 -17.62
C GLY A 404 2.77 -16.93 -18.12
N ASN A 405 3.95 -17.54 -18.15
CA ASN A 405 4.15 -18.99 -18.37
C ASN A 405 3.99 -19.81 -17.08
N LEU A 406 3.34 -19.25 -16.06
CA LEU A 406 3.11 -19.89 -14.77
C LEU A 406 2.36 -21.20 -14.97
N LYS A 407 2.97 -22.30 -14.53
CA LYS A 407 2.36 -23.64 -14.57
C LYS A 407 1.56 -23.96 -13.31
N GLY A 408 1.95 -23.35 -12.19
CA GLY A 408 1.30 -23.51 -10.89
C GLY A 408 1.46 -22.26 -10.03
N ILE A 409 0.49 -22.03 -9.15
CA ILE A 409 0.50 -20.93 -8.18
C ILE A 409 0.01 -21.47 -6.83
N ASP A 410 0.85 -21.32 -5.80
CA ASP A 410 0.58 -21.85 -4.46
C ASP A 410 0.47 -20.73 -3.44
N PHE A 411 -0.61 -20.75 -2.65
CA PHE A 411 -0.82 -19.88 -1.50
C PHE A 411 -0.98 -20.72 -0.22
N PRO A 412 0.11 -21.33 0.29
CA PRO A 412 0.04 -22.35 1.32
C PRO A 412 -0.45 -21.82 2.68
N ALA A 413 -0.27 -20.52 2.96
CA ALA A 413 -0.63 -19.89 4.22
C ALA A 413 -1.88 -18.99 4.14
N LEU A 414 -2.41 -18.70 2.94
CA LEU A 414 -3.47 -17.70 2.74
C LEU A 414 -4.77 -18.17 3.37
N LYS A 415 -5.24 -17.44 4.38
CA LYS A 415 -6.45 -17.73 5.17
C LYS A 415 -7.64 -16.90 4.74
N THR A 416 -7.40 -15.61 4.46
CA THR A 416 -8.47 -14.65 4.21
C THR A 416 -8.08 -13.63 3.14
N VAL A 417 -8.99 -13.40 2.19
CA VAL A 417 -9.01 -12.22 1.33
C VAL A 417 -10.35 -11.52 1.58
N GLN A 418 -10.36 -10.37 2.23
CA GLN A 418 -11.63 -9.75 2.63
C GLN A 418 -12.44 -9.25 1.43
N GLY A 419 -11.76 -8.86 0.35
CA GLY A 419 -12.40 -8.44 -0.90
C GLY A 419 -12.28 -9.48 -2.01
N ARG A 420 -11.93 -9.01 -3.22
CA ARG A 420 -11.81 -9.83 -4.42
C ARG A 420 -10.44 -10.51 -4.52
N LEU A 421 -10.45 -11.83 -4.74
CA LEU A 421 -9.31 -12.60 -5.21
C LEU A 421 -9.44 -12.80 -6.72
N GLU A 422 -8.61 -12.11 -7.49
CA GLU A 422 -8.67 -12.05 -8.94
C GLU A 422 -7.40 -12.61 -9.58
N ILE A 423 -7.55 -13.59 -10.47
CA ILE A 423 -6.43 -14.13 -11.28
C ILE A 423 -6.87 -14.13 -12.75
N GLN A 424 -6.11 -13.42 -13.58
CA GLN A 424 -6.37 -13.30 -15.02
C GLN A 424 -5.11 -13.47 -15.87
N GLY A 425 -5.30 -13.99 -17.09
CA GLY A 425 -4.29 -13.97 -18.15
C GLY A 425 -3.22 -15.07 -18.05
N THR A 426 -3.27 -15.92 -17.03
CA THR A 426 -2.30 -17.00 -16.79
C THR A 426 -2.78 -18.32 -17.40
N GLU A 427 -2.84 -18.39 -18.73
CA GLU A 427 -3.45 -19.53 -19.46
C GLU A 427 -2.76 -20.89 -19.22
N GLN A 428 -1.49 -20.87 -18.79
CA GLN A 428 -0.70 -22.08 -18.57
C GLN A 428 -0.90 -22.71 -17.19
N VAL A 429 -1.60 -22.04 -16.27
CA VAL A 429 -1.79 -22.49 -14.90
C VAL A 429 -2.64 -23.76 -14.90
N SER A 430 -2.03 -24.85 -14.41
CA SER A 430 -2.64 -26.18 -14.29
C SER A 430 -2.85 -26.62 -12.84
N SER A 431 -2.22 -25.92 -11.89
CA SER A 431 -2.38 -26.12 -10.45
C SER A 431 -2.52 -24.77 -9.75
N LEU A 432 -3.54 -24.62 -8.92
CA LEU A 432 -3.81 -23.41 -8.16
C LEU A 432 -4.32 -23.83 -6.78
N ASN A 433 -3.53 -23.58 -5.73
CA ASN A 433 -3.76 -24.19 -4.42
C ASN A 433 -3.96 -23.15 -3.31
N PHE A 434 -5.03 -23.33 -2.53
CA PHE A 434 -5.42 -22.50 -1.39
C PHE A 434 -5.74 -23.35 -0.15
N PRO A 435 -4.79 -24.15 0.38
CA PRO A 435 -5.08 -25.17 1.39
C PRO A 435 -5.59 -24.63 2.75
N GLN A 436 -5.46 -23.33 3.01
CA GLN A 436 -5.87 -22.69 4.26
C GLN A 436 -6.94 -21.60 4.07
N LEU A 437 -7.43 -21.38 2.84
CA LEU A 437 -8.39 -20.30 2.58
C LEU A 437 -9.74 -20.65 3.20
N ASN A 438 -10.16 -19.82 4.16
CA ASN A 438 -11.38 -20.02 4.94
C ASN A 438 -12.48 -19.03 4.53
N SER A 439 -12.12 -17.85 4.04
CA SER A 439 -13.08 -16.80 3.67
C SER A 439 -12.57 -15.95 2.51
N CYS A 440 -13.44 -15.70 1.55
CA CYS A 440 -13.24 -14.70 0.50
C CYS A 440 -14.58 -14.11 0.06
N GLU A 441 -14.68 -12.79 -0.05
CA GLU A 441 -15.93 -12.15 -0.51
C GLU A 441 -16.20 -12.53 -1.97
N HIS A 442 -15.20 -12.44 -2.83
CA HIS A 442 -15.38 -12.69 -4.26
C HIS A 442 -14.13 -13.33 -4.89
N ILE A 443 -14.28 -14.54 -5.42
CA ILE A 443 -13.29 -15.15 -6.31
C ILE A 443 -13.66 -14.84 -7.75
N TYR A 444 -12.72 -14.28 -8.51
CA TYR A 444 -12.85 -14.06 -9.93
C TYR A 444 -11.66 -14.65 -10.69
N PHE A 445 -11.90 -15.70 -11.47
CA PHE A 445 -10.86 -16.28 -12.33
C PHE A 445 -11.26 -16.17 -13.80
N TYR A 446 -10.34 -15.63 -14.60
CA TYR A 446 -10.56 -15.39 -16.02
C TYR A 446 -9.44 -15.98 -16.86
N GLY A 447 -9.79 -16.86 -17.81
CA GLY A 447 -8.84 -17.37 -18.81
C GLY A 447 -7.86 -18.41 -18.29
N LEU A 448 -8.17 -19.13 -17.21
CA LEU A 448 -7.32 -20.22 -16.67
C LEU A 448 -7.50 -21.51 -17.48
N LYS A 449 -7.06 -21.49 -18.73
CA LYS A 449 -7.36 -22.51 -19.75
C LYS A 449 -6.90 -23.93 -19.42
N LYS A 450 -5.89 -24.10 -18.55
CA LYS A 450 -5.35 -25.42 -18.18
C LYS A 450 -5.74 -25.90 -16.77
N LEU A 451 -6.47 -25.09 -16.00
CA LEU A 451 -6.87 -25.45 -14.64
C LEU A 451 -7.96 -26.52 -14.68
N LYS A 452 -7.72 -27.67 -14.05
CA LYS A 452 -8.68 -28.80 -14.06
C LYS A 452 -9.56 -28.87 -12.83
N ASN A 453 -8.99 -28.57 -11.67
CA ASN A 453 -9.68 -28.67 -10.39
C ASN A 453 -9.40 -27.41 -9.58
N LEU A 454 -10.39 -26.97 -8.82
CA LEU A 454 -10.27 -25.88 -7.86
C LEU A 454 -10.72 -26.38 -6.49
N ASP A 455 -9.76 -26.55 -5.58
CA ASP A 455 -10.04 -26.99 -4.22
C ASP A 455 -10.08 -25.80 -3.25
N LEU A 456 -11.29 -25.48 -2.80
CA LEU A 456 -11.59 -24.44 -1.81
C LEU A 456 -12.41 -25.05 -0.66
N ALA A 457 -12.19 -26.33 -0.32
CA ALA A 457 -13.06 -27.09 0.59
C ALA A 457 -13.27 -26.48 1.99
N LYS A 458 -12.38 -25.57 2.43
CA LYS A 458 -12.50 -24.84 3.69
C LYS A 458 -13.18 -23.47 3.56
N ALA A 459 -13.31 -22.96 2.33
CA ALA A 459 -13.69 -21.58 2.07
C ALA A 459 -15.21 -21.39 2.10
N LYS A 460 -15.64 -20.31 2.77
CA LYS A 460 -16.95 -19.69 2.59
C LYS A 460 -16.82 -18.51 1.63
N LEU A 461 -17.61 -18.52 0.58
CA LEU A 461 -17.53 -17.55 -0.50
C LEU A 461 -18.83 -16.76 -0.63
N GLY A 462 -18.72 -15.43 -0.72
CA GLY A 462 -19.87 -14.61 -1.15
C GLY A 462 -20.16 -14.87 -2.62
N LYS A 463 -19.16 -14.72 -3.49
CA LYS A 463 -19.29 -14.94 -4.93
C LYS A 463 -18.13 -15.75 -5.51
N LEU A 464 -18.45 -16.71 -6.36
CA LEU A 464 -17.52 -17.42 -7.23
C LEU A 464 -17.83 -17.09 -8.69
N GLU A 465 -16.90 -16.45 -9.39
CA GLU A 465 -17.04 -16.07 -10.80
C GLU A 465 -15.90 -16.68 -11.62
N ILE A 466 -16.25 -17.63 -12.47
CA ILE A 466 -15.31 -18.38 -13.32
C ILE A 466 -15.66 -18.12 -14.78
N ILE A 467 -14.71 -17.53 -15.51
CA ILE A 467 -14.91 -17.08 -16.89
C ILE A 467 -13.82 -17.66 -17.78
N THR A 468 -14.19 -18.27 -18.91
CA THR A 468 -13.26 -18.80 -19.92
C THR A 468 -12.23 -19.76 -19.32
N CYS A 469 -12.69 -20.71 -18.51
CA CYS A 469 -11.87 -21.77 -17.89
C CYS A 469 -12.31 -23.16 -18.40
N PRO A 470 -12.13 -23.48 -19.70
CA PRO A 470 -12.77 -24.63 -20.35
C PRO A 470 -12.34 -26.00 -19.81
N ALA A 471 -11.14 -26.10 -19.22
CA ALA A 471 -10.62 -27.36 -18.68
C ALA A 471 -11.11 -27.67 -17.25
N LEU A 472 -11.80 -26.72 -16.59
CA LEU A 472 -12.21 -26.86 -15.20
C LEU A 472 -13.39 -27.85 -15.09
N THR A 473 -13.16 -28.98 -14.43
CA THR A 473 -14.15 -30.04 -14.27
C THR A 473 -14.76 -30.11 -12.88
N GLU A 474 -14.07 -29.61 -11.87
CA GLU A 474 -14.50 -29.72 -10.47
C GLU A 474 -14.17 -28.45 -9.67
N VAL A 475 -15.12 -28.02 -8.86
CA VAL A 475 -14.93 -27.01 -7.80
C VAL A 475 -15.40 -27.60 -6.47
N LYS A 476 -14.51 -27.63 -5.48
CA LYS A 476 -14.85 -27.96 -4.08
C LYS A 476 -14.97 -26.68 -3.28
N ALA A 477 -16.05 -26.51 -2.51
CA ALA A 477 -16.15 -25.45 -1.51
C ALA A 477 -17.06 -25.87 -0.35
N MET A 478 -16.94 -25.18 0.79
CA MET A 478 -17.82 -25.39 1.94
C MET A 478 -19.19 -24.70 1.72
N GLN A 479 -19.17 -23.47 1.22
CA GLN A 479 -20.37 -22.66 0.99
C GLN A 479 -20.09 -21.63 -0.10
N ILE A 480 -21.09 -21.38 -0.95
CA ILE A 480 -21.07 -20.33 -1.97
C ILE A 480 -22.45 -19.65 -1.97
N ASP A 481 -22.50 -18.33 -1.79
CA ASP A 481 -23.77 -17.59 -1.86
C ASP A 481 -24.18 -17.34 -3.33
N GLU A 482 -23.24 -16.98 -4.21
CA GLU A 482 -23.44 -16.84 -5.65
C GLU A 482 -22.36 -17.55 -6.47
N ALA A 483 -22.75 -18.30 -7.50
CA ALA A 483 -21.86 -18.96 -8.44
C ALA A 483 -22.18 -18.55 -9.88
N ILE A 484 -21.19 -18.04 -10.61
CA ILE A 484 -21.28 -17.64 -12.01
C ILE A 484 -20.24 -18.42 -12.81
N PHE A 485 -20.72 -19.18 -13.79
CA PHE A 485 -19.92 -19.92 -14.75
C PHE A 485 -20.21 -19.38 -16.14
N ASN A 486 -19.18 -18.79 -16.77
CA ASN A 486 -19.28 -18.28 -18.13
C ASN A 486 -18.24 -18.96 -19.03
N GLY A 487 -18.70 -19.71 -20.02
CA GLY A 487 -17.85 -20.49 -20.92
C GLY A 487 -17.09 -19.66 -21.96
N GLY A 488 -17.34 -18.35 -22.08
CA GLY A 488 -16.63 -17.49 -23.03
C GLY A 488 -16.88 -17.83 -24.50
N SER A 489 -17.94 -18.59 -24.82
CA SER A 489 -18.19 -19.20 -26.14
C SER A 489 -17.13 -20.22 -26.57
N GLU A 490 -16.34 -20.75 -25.63
CA GLU A 490 -15.37 -21.81 -25.88
C GLU A 490 -15.96 -23.21 -25.58
N PRO A 491 -15.48 -24.28 -26.22
CA PRO A 491 -15.78 -25.65 -25.82
C PRO A 491 -15.26 -25.96 -24.41
N GLY A 492 -16.11 -26.47 -23.53
CA GLY A 492 -15.74 -26.81 -22.16
C GLY A 492 -16.94 -27.39 -21.41
N ASN A 493 -16.71 -27.84 -20.17
CA ASN A 493 -17.79 -28.29 -19.29
C ASN A 493 -18.01 -27.29 -18.16
N VAL A 494 -19.26 -27.18 -17.68
CA VAL A 494 -19.52 -26.53 -16.39
C VAL A 494 -18.96 -27.44 -15.29
N PRO A 495 -18.21 -26.91 -14.32
CA PRO A 495 -17.62 -27.75 -13.29
C PRO A 495 -18.68 -28.35 -12.37
N THR A 496 -18.42 -29.57 -11.92
CA THR A 496 -19.22 -30.18 -10.85
C THR A 496 -18.92 -29.48 -9.52
N LEU A 497 -19.97 -29.17 -8.78
CA LEU A 497 -19.88 -28.61 -7.44
C LEU A 497 -19.84 -29.71 -6.38
N VAL A 498 -18.77 -29.74 -5.59
CA VAL A 498 -18.52 -30.75 -4.55
C VAL A 498 -18.46 -30.09 -3.18
N GLY A 499 -19.11 -30.70 -2.19
CA GLY A 499 -19.23 -30.14 -0.83
C GLY A 499 -20.36 -29.11 -0.67
N ILE A 500 -20.95 -28.64 -1.77
CA ILE A 500 -22.00 -27.63 -1.80
C ILE A 500 -23.36 -28.32 -1.96
N THR A 501 -24.28 -28.04 -1.05
CA THR A 501 -25.67 -28.57 -1.10
C THR A 501 -26.71 -27.47 -1.29
N GLU A 502 -26.36 -26.22 -1.03
CA GLU A 502 -27.25 -25.08 -1.18
C GLU A 502 -26.49 -23.88 -1.77
N ILE A 503 -27.16 -23.11 -2.62
CA ILE A 503 -26.71 -21.80 -3.11
C ILE A 503 -27.83 -20.82 -2.79
N ALA A 504 -27.65 -19.97 -1.78
CA ALA A 504 -28.72 -19.08 -1.30
C ALA A 504 -29.11 -18.01 -2.34
N GLY A 505 -28.13 -17.51 -3.09
CA GLY A 505 -28.30 -16.53 -4.16
C GLY A 505 -28.41 -17.20 -5.52
N LYS A 506 -27.57 -16.75 -6.45
CA LYS A 506 -27.68 -17.06 -7.87
C LYS A 506 -26.67 -18.14 -8.30
N LEU A 507 -27.15 -19.13 -9.04
CA LEU A 507 -26.35 -20.00 -9.91
C LEU A 507 -26.57 -19.57 -11.36
N GLU A 508 -25.57 -18.95 -11.98
CA GLU A 508 -25.62 -18.48 -13.35
C GLU A 508 -24.70 -19.30 -14.26
N ILE A 509 -25.23 -19.75 -15.40
CA ILE A 509 -24.51 -20.56 -16.38
C ILE A 509 -24.75 -19.97 -17.76
N THR A 510 -23.69 -19.45 -18.38
CA THR A 510 -23.80 -18.73 -19.65
C THR A 510 -22.68 -19.07 -20.62
N SER A 511 -22.94 -18.90 -21.92
CA SER A 511 -21.91 -18.89 -22.98
C SER A 511 -21.04 -20.16 -23.06
N TYR A 512 -21.56 -21.31 -22.66
CA TYR A 512 -20.92 -22.60 -22.92
C TYR A 512 -21.32 -23.12 -24.29
N ASN A 513 -20.34 -23.41 -25.14
CA ASN A 513 -20.54 -24.03 -26.45
C ASN A 513 -20.16 -25.51 -26.38
N GLN A 514 -20.94 -26.41 -26.99
CA GLN A 514 -20.61 -27.84 -27.10
C GLN A 514 -20.48 -28.61 -25.76
N THR A 515 -21.09 -28.11 -24.67
CA THR A 515 -21.21 -28.87 -23.42
C THR A 515 -22.02 -30.14 -23.64
N LYS A 516 -21.54 -31.28 -23.12
CA LYS A 516 -22.30 -32.53 -23.21
C LYS A 516 -23.51 -32.49 -22.27
N ASP A 517 -23.31 -32.24 -20.98
CA ASP A 517 -24.38 -32.15 -19.98
C ASP A 517 -24.03 -31.11 -18.89
N PHE A 518 -25.05 -30.52 -18.29
CA PHE A 518 -24.98 -29.63 -17.13
C PHE A 518 -25.50 -30.40 -15.91
N ASN A 519 -24.61 -30.86 -15.03
CA ASN A 519 -24.99 -31.72 -13.91
C ASN A 519 -24.59 -31.12 -12.55
N PHE A 520 -25.57 -31.03 -11.66
CA PHE A 520 -25.40 -30.54 -10.29
C PHE A 520 -25.91 -31.58 -9.28
N PRO A 521 -25.12 -32.65 -9.04
CA PRO A 521 -25.63 -33.84 -8.37
C PRO A 521 -25.93 -33.64 -6.88
N ASN A 522 -25.39 -32.61 -6.24
CA ASN A 522 -25.46 -32.45 -4.77
C ASN A 522 -26.39 -31.32 -4.32
N LEU A 523 -26.83 -30.44 -5.23
CA LEU A 523 -27.64 -29.28 -4.88
C LEU A 523 -29.06 -29.69 -4.51
N LYS A 524 -29.51 -29.23 -3.33
CA LYS A 524 -30.83 -29.46 -2.75
C LYS A 524 -31.71 -28.21 -2.77
N LYS A 525 -31.09 -27.04 -2.64
CA LYS A 525 -31.77 -25.75 -2.67
C LYS A 525 -30.95 -24.72 -3.45
N VAL A 526 -31.61 -23.95 -4.31
CA VAL A 526 -30.98 -22.81 -5.00
C VAL A 526 -31.91 -21.61 -4.97
N GLY A 527 -31.41 -20.42 -4.65
CA GLY A 527 -32.19 -19.19 -4.72
C GLY A 527 -32.65 -18.95 -6.15
N HIS A 528 -31.72 -18.61 -7.05
CA HIS A 528 -32.00 -18.34 -8.45
C HIS A 528 -31.10 -19.17 -9.37
N ILE A 529 -31.68 -19.99 -10.24
CA ILE A 529 -30.98 -20.61 -11.35
C ILE A 529 -31.21 -19.74 -12.59
N ASN A 530 -30.14 -19.28 -13.21
CA ASN A 530 -30.17 -18.56 -14.47
C ASN A 530 -29.30 -19.25 -15.51
N MET A 531 -29.91 -19.78 -16.58
CA MET A 531 -29.21 -20.50 -17.62
C MET A 531 -29.49 -19.90 -19.00
N ASN A 532 -28.41 -19.56 -19.71
CA ASN A 532 -28.46 -19.13 -21.12
C ASN A 532 -27.27 -19.73 -21.88
N SER A 533 -27.47 -20.89 -22.50
CA SER A 533 -26.44 -21.56 -23.30
C SER A 533 -26.50 -21.11 -24.76
N GLY A 534 -25.35 -20.67 -25.29
CA GLY A 534 -25.16 -20.32 -26.69
C GLY A 534 -25.22 -21.53 -27.63
N ILE A 535 -25.21 -21.26 -28.94
CA ILE A 535 -25.58 -22.17 -30.03
C ILE A 535 -24.73 -23.46 -30.04
N SER A 536 -25.36 -24.60 -29.76
CA SER A 536 -24.87 -25.95 -30.08
C SER A 536 -26.04 -26.87 -30.44
N ASN A 537 -25.82 -27.79 -31.36
CA ASN A 537 -26.88 -28.61 -31.96
C ASN A 537 -27.47 -29.59 -30.92
N GLY A 538 -28.69 -29.28 -30.45
CA GLY A 538 -29.57 -30.05 -29.55
C GLY A 538 -29.04 -31.38 -29.05
N GLY A 539 -28.52 -31.41 -27.81
CA GLY A 539 -27.89 -32.61 -27.28
C GLY A 539 -27.70 -32.69 -25.76
N SER A 540 -27.91 -31.61 -25.02
CA SER A 540 -27.48 -31.56 -23.61
C SER A 540 -28.62 -31.74 -22.60
N THR A 541 -28.29 -32.36 -21.47
CA THR A 541 -29.18 -32.48 -20.30
C THR A 541 -28.84 -31.42 -19.25
N LEU A 542 -29.86 -30.78 -18.66
CA LEU A 542 -29.72 -30.02 -17.41
C LEU A 542 -30.26 -30.88 -16.26
N SER A 543 -29.39 -31.37 -15.39
CA SER A 543 -29.73 -32.33 -14.34
C SER A 543 -29.42 -31.81 -12.93
N PHE A 544 -30.44 -31.84 -12.08
CA PHE A 544 -30.41 -31.54 -10.65
C PHE A 544 -31.12 -32.66 -9.88
N PRO A 545 -30.47 -33.83 -9.71
CA PRO A 545 -31.14 -35.04 -9.22
C PRO A 545 -31.66 -34.93 -7.78
N HIS A 546 -31.11 -34.03 -6.96
CA HIS A 546 -31.47 -33.88 -5.55
C HIS A 546 -32.08 -32.52 -5.20
N LEU A 547 -32.35 -31.66 -6.20
CA LEU A 547 -32.91 -30.33 -5.96
C LEU A 547 -34.37 -30.47 -5.53
N VAL A 548 -34.70 -29.95 -4.36
CA VAL A 548 -36.05 -29.99 -3.74
C VAL A 548 -36.76 -28.66 -3.89
N GLU A 549 -36.02 -27.56 -3.81
CA GLU A 549 -36.58 -26.20 -3.85
C GLU A 549 -35.71 -25.27 -4.69
N VAL A 550 -36.37 -24.45 -5.52
CA VAL A 550 -35.74 -23.30 -6.18
C VAL A 550 -36.61 -22.05 -6.02
N GLY A 551 -36.01 -20.87 -5.87
CA GLY A 551 -36.76 -19.61 -5.92
C GLY A 551 -37.19 -19.26 -7.33
N ILE A 552 -36.21 -18.89 -8.15
CA ILE A 552 -36.40 -18.58 -9.57
C ILE A 552 -35.65 -19.62 -10.40
N LEU A 553 -36.35 -20.27 -11.33
CA LEU A 553 -35.74 -21.04 -12.40
C LEU A 553 -35.93 -20.28 -13.70
N ASN A 554 -34.87 -19.64 -14.18
CA ASN A 554 -34.82 -19.03 -15.50
C ASN A 554 -33.92 -19.85 -16.41
N ALA A 555 -34.47 -20.42 -17.48
CA ALA A 555 -33.67 -21.15 -18.45
C ALA A 555 -34.14 -20.85 -19.88
N SER A 556 -33.24 -20.31 -20.69
CA SER A 556 -33.40 -20.22 -22.14
C SER A 556 -32.38 -21.14 -22.80
N GLY A 557 -32.80 -22.03 -23.68
CA GLY A 557 -31.86 -22.98 -24.25
C GLY A 557 -32.34 -23.58 -25.55
N THR A 558 -31.83 -23.06 -26.68
CA THR A 558 -31.98 -23.69 -27.99
C THR A 558 -31.23 -25.01 -28.10
N THR A 559 -30.47 -25.43 -27.09
CA THR A 559 -29.50 -26.53 -27.16
C THR A 559 -29.82 -27.69 -26.20
N LEU A 560 -30.75 -27.50 -25.27
CA LEU A 560 -31.12 -28.50 -24.27
C LEU A 560 -32.17 -29.45 -24.84
N ASN A 561 -32.01 -30.75 -24.57
CA ASN A 561 -32.95 -31.80 -24.93
C ASN A 561 -33.72 -32.36 -23.73
N THR A 562 -33.12 -32.27 -22.54
CA THR A 562 -33.67 -32.86 -21.32
C THR A 562 -33.43 -31.95 -20.12
N PHE A 563 -34.43 -31.84 -19.24
CA PHE A 563 -34.40 -31.18 -17.94
C PHE A 563 -34.77 -32.23 -16.89
N GLU A 564 -33.86 -32.52 -15.96
CA GLU A 564 -34.05 -33.55 -14.94
C GLU A 564 -34.02 -32.95 -13.54
N PHE A 565 -35.21 -32.88 -12.94
CA PHE A 565 -35.44 -32.36 -11.60
C PHE A 565 -36.33 -33.35 -10.82
N PRO A 566 -35.90 -34.62 -10.66
CA PRO A 566 -36.75 -35.71 -10.16
C PRO A 566 -37.22 -35.53 -8.71
N MET A 567 -36.54 -34.68 -7.93
CA MET A 567 -36.85 -34.39 -6.54
C MET A 567 -37.48 -33.02 -6.32
N LEU A 568 -37.66 -32.20 -7.36
CA LEU A 568 -38.09 -30.81 -7.20
C LEU A 568 -39.56 -30.78 -6.78
N GLU A 569 -39.82 -30.18 -5.63
CA GLU A 569 -41.16 -30.06 -5.03
C GLU A 569 -41.75 -28.67 -5.23
N LYS A 570 -40.90 -27.63 -5.20
CA LYS A 570 -41.32 -26.23 -5.17
C LYS A 570 -40.48 -25.29 -6.03
N VAL A 571 -41.16 -24.42 -6.76
CA VAL A 571 -40.60 -23.17 -7.32
C VAL A 571 -41.27 -22.00 -6.63
N THR A 572 -40.60 -21.39 -5.65
CA THR A 572 -41.24 -20.47 -4.70
C THR A 572 -41.53 -19.09 -5.27
N GLU A 573 -40.87 -18.69 -6.36
CA GLU A 573 -41.07 -17.38 -7.00
C GLU A 573 -41.49 -17.49 -8.47
N LYS A 574 -40.64 -18.05 -9.34
CA LYS A 574 -40.93 -18.08 -10.78
C LYS A 574 -40.24 -19.22 -11.50
N TRP A 575 -41.02 -20.00 -12.25
CA TRP A 575 -40.53 -20.83 -13.35
C TRP A 575 -40.62 -20.01 -14.63
N SER A 576 -39.52 -19.88 -15.36
CA SER A 576 -39.40 -19.06 -16.57
C SER A 576 -38.56 -19.78 -17.61
N THR A 577 -39.21 -20.35 -18.61
CA THR A 577 -38.52 -21.08 -19.68
C THR A 577 -38.91 -20.61 -21.06
N THR A 578 -37.95 -20.60 -21.99
CA THR A 578 -38.14 -20.19 -23.39
C THR A 578 -37.13 -20.85 -24.33
N TYR A 579 -37.43 -20.84 -25.63
CA TYR A 579 -36.61 -21.41 -26.72
C TYR A 579 -36.39 -22.93 -26.65
N PHE A 580 -37.40 -23.70 -26.24
CA PHE A 580 -37.36 -25.15 -26.01
C PHE A 580 -37.59 -25.99 -27.29
N LYS A 581 -36.82 -25.69 -28.34
CA LYS A 581 -36.96 -26.32 -29.67
C LYS A 581 -36.86 -27.84 -29.68
N PHE A 582 -36.13 -28.44 -28.74
CA PHE A 582 -35.88 -29.88 -28.69
C PHE A 582 -36.62 -30.60 -27.57
N MET A 583 -37.42 -29.89 -26.75
CA MET A 583 -38.16 -30.48 -25.63
C MET A 583 -39.43 -31.19 -26.11
N LYS A 584 -39.44 -32.51 -26.00
CA LYS A 584 -40.58 -33.37 -26.31
C LYS A 584 -41.24 -33.88 -25.03
N GLU A 585 -42.30 -34.65 -25.17
CA GLU A 585 -42.90 -35.38 -24.06
C GLU A 585 -41.84 -36.23 -23.35
N GLY A 586 -41.77 -36.11 -22.02
CA GLY A 586 -40.76 -36.80 -21.21
C GLY A 586 -39.38 -36.13 -21.16
N SER A 587 -39.12 -35.08 -21.96
CA SER A 587 -37.87 -34.31 -21.87
C SER A 587 -37.74 -33.56 -20.55
N ILE A 588 -38.84 -33.16 -19.92
CA ILE A 588 -38.83 -32.44 -18.64
C ILE A 588 -39.35 -33.38 -17.54
N VAL A 589 -38.47 -33.75 -16.62
CA VAL A 589 -38.72 -34.72 -15.55
C VAL A 589 -38.85 -33.99 -14.23
N ILE A 590 -40.09 -33.70 -13.83
CA ILE A 590 -40.46 -32.99 -12.58
C ILE A 590 -41.61 -33.69 -11.81
N PRO A 591 -41.51 -35.00 -11.53
CA PRO A 591 -42.62 -35.83 -11.04
C PRO A 591 -43.09 -35.48 -9.61
N LYS A 592 -42.39 -34.58 -8.90
CA LYS A 592 -42.74 -34.18 -7.53
C LYS A 592 -43.15 -32.71 -7.42
N LEU A 593 -43.16 -31.97 -8.52
CA LEU A 593 -43.41 -30.53 -8.47
C LEU A 593 -44.89 -30.28 -8.16
N THR A 594 -45.16 -29.67 -7.01
CA THR A 594 -46.53 -29.42 -6.51
C THR A 594 -46.87 -27.94 -6.39
N GLU A 595 -45.87 -27.08 -6.26
CA GLU A 595 -46.03 -25.64 -6.01
C GLU A 595 -45.13 -24.83 -6.95
N VAL A 596 -45.73 -23.91 -7.72
CA VAL A 596 -45.02 -22.93 -8.54
C VAL A 596 -45.74 -21.60 -8.41
N LYS A 597 -45.12 -20.55 -7.88
CA LYS A 597 -45.82 -19.27 -7.74
C LYS A 597 -46.22 -18.68 -9.10
N VAL A 598 -45.24 -18.38 -9.96
CA VAL A 598 -45.48 -17.95 -11.35
C VAL A 598 -44.93 -18.98 -12.32
N LEU A 599 -45.80 -19.62 -13.10
CA LEU A 599 -45.43 -20.55 -14.16
C LEU A 599 -45.41 -19.83 -15.51
N GLU A 600 -44.23 -19.41 -15.96
CA GLU A 600 -44.00 -18.91 -17.31
C GLU A 600 -43.31 -19.98 -18.17
N PHE A 601 -44.08 -20.61 -19.04
CA PHE A 601 -43.65 -21.74 -19.84
C PHE A 601 -43.84 -21.44 -21.33
N LYS A 602 -42.81 -20.85 -21.94
CA LYS A 602 -42.83 -20.43 -23.35
C LYS A 602 -42.08 -21.42 -24.22
N GLY A 603 -42.63 -21.75 -25.38
CA GLY A 603 -41.98 -22.63 -26.36
C GLY A 603 -40.88 -21.88 -27.08
N ALA A 604 -41.26 -20.92 -27.91
CA ALA A 604 -40.36 -19.99 -28.58
C ALA A 604 -40.39 -18.58 -27.95
N GLY A 605 -39.42 -17.73 -28.33
CA GLY A 605 -39.41 -16.32 -27.91
C GLY A 605 -40.48 -15.45 -28.56
N TRP A 606 -41.09 -15.91 -29.66
CA TRP A 606 -42.15 -15.21 -30.39
C TRP A 606 -42.99 -16.22 -31.20
N ALA A 607 -44.20 -15.82 -31.62
CA ALA A 607 -45.22 -16.74 -32.14
C ALA A 607 -44.81 -17.52 -33.40
N GLY A 608 -44.14 -16.89 -34.37
CA GLY A 608 -43.83 -17.55 -35.65
C GLY A 608 -42.80 -18.68 -35.54
N ASP A 609 -41.92 -18.64 -34.54
CA ASP A 609 -41.02 -19.77 -34.25
C ASP A 609 -41.73 -20.90 -33.49
N GLY A 610 -42.91 -20.63 -32.91
CA GLY A 610 -43.67 -21.59 -32.12
C GLY A 610 -44.09 -22.84 -32.88
N ILE A 611 -44.27 -22.76 -34.21
CA ILE A 611 -44.60 -23.90 -35.07
C ILE A 611 -43.59 -25.06 -34.99
N ASN A 612 -42.34 -24.73 -34.62
CA ASN A 612 -41.25 -25.69 -34.54
C ASN A 612 -41.12 -26.34 -33.15
N MET A 613 -41.96 -25.96 -32.18
CA MET A 613 -41.90 -26.49 -30.82
C MET A 613 -42.66 -27.82 -30.73
N PRO A 614 -42.03 -28.93 -30.31
CA PRO A 614 -42.60 -30.26 -30.55
C PRO A 614 -43.57 -30.75 -29.48
N LEU A 615 -43.65 -30.10 -28.31
CA LEU A 615 -44.52 -30.51 -27.21
C LEU A 615 -46.01 -30.34 -27.57
N THR A 616 -46.80 -31.39 -27.32
CA THR A 616 -48.24 -31.46 -27.66
C THR A 616 -49.16 -31.45 -26.44
N ASN A 617 -48.64 -31.77 -25.25
CA ASN A 617 -49.39 -31.83 -24.00
C ASN A 617 -48.58 -31.32 -22.80
N LEU A 618 -49.26 -31.08 -21.68
CA LEU A 618 -48.68 -30.58 -20.43
C LEU A 618 -48.72 -31.60 -19.28
N ASP A 619 -48.75 -32.90 -19.57
CA ASP A 619 -48.87 -33.96 -18.54
C ASP A 619 -47.75 -33.93 -17.49
N LEU A 620 -46.60 -33.34 -17.84
CA LEU A 620 -45.48 -33.08 -16.92
C LEU A 620 -45.87 -32.23 -15.69
N PHE A 621 -46.96 -31.46 -15.77
CA PHE A 621 -47.47 -30.64 -14.66
C PHE A 621 -48.62 -31.28 -13.87
N SER A 622 -48.93 -32.56 -14.12
CA SER A 622 -50.07 -33.28 -13.50
C SER A 622 -50.08 -33.30 -11.97
N GLU A 623 -48.92 -33.14 -11.33
CA GLU A 623 -48.80 -33.09 -9.86
C GLU A 623 -48.92 -31.68 -9.27
N LEU A 624 -48.98 -30.63 -10.09
CA LEU A 624 -49.16 -29.26 -9.61
C LEU A 624 -50.49 -29.09 -8.87
N LYS A 625 -50.43 -28.43 -7.71
CA LYS A 625 -51.58 -28.17 -6.82
C LYS A 625 -51.75 -26.69 -6.52
N LYS A 626 -50.67 -25.91 -6.56
CA LYS A 626 -50.69 -24.49 -6.21
C LYS A 626 -49.90 -23.68 -7.23
N VAL A 627 -50.61 -22.79 -7.92
CA VAL A 627 -50.05 -21.80 -8.85
C VAL A 627 -50.81 -20.48 -8.73
N GLU A 628 -50.10 -19.35 -8.66
CA GLU A 628 -50.71 -18.03 -8.62
C GLU A 628 -50.89 -17.44 -10.03
N THR A 629 -49.98 -17.70 -10.96
CA THR A 629 -50.07 -17.20 -12.33
C THR A 629 -49.56 -18.24 -13.34
N VAL A 630 -50.32 -18.42 -14.43
CA VAL A 630 -49.98 -19.29 -15.56
C VAL A 630 -49.80 -18.46 -16.82
N ILE A 631 -48.64 -18.56 -17.44
CA ILE A 631 -48.29 -17.94 -18.72
C ILE A 631 -47.77 -19.04 -19.65
N ILE A 632 -48.54 -19.37 -20.70
CA ILE A 632 -48.18 -20.41 -21.67
C ILE A 632 -48.29 -19.82 -23.06
N GLU A 633 -47.15 -19.69 -23.73
CA GLU A 633 -47.08 -18.98 -25.01
C GLU A 633 -46.17 -19.70 -26.01
N ASN A 634 -46.45 -19.51 -27.29
CA ASN A 634 -45.58 -19.89 -28.41
C ASN A 634 -45.29 -21.40 -28.52
N TRP A 635 -46.24 -22.27 -28.14
CA TRP A 635 -46.19 -23.71 -28.39
C TRP A 635 -47.11 -24.10 -29.56
N GLY A 636 -46.60 -24.05 -30.78
CA GLY A 636 -47.39 -24.21 -32.01
C GLY A 636 -47.94 -25.62 -32.27
N ASN A 637 -47.61 -26.61 -31.43
CA ASN A 637 -48.18 -27.96 -31.48
C ASN A 637 -48.97 -28.35 -30.21
N LEU A 638 -49.05 -27.47 -29.20
CA LEU A 638 -49.68 -27.75 -27.91
C LEU A 638 -51.22 -27.73 -28.01
N VAL A 639 -51.85 -28.88 -27.78
CA VAL A 639 -53.30 -29.09 -27.89
C VAL A 639 -53.96 -29.63 -26.62
N ASP A 640 -53.18 -30.10 -25.65
CA ASP A 640 -53.67 -30.76 -24.44
C ASP A 640 -53.11 -30.10 -23.15
N TYR A 641 -54.01 -29.52 -22.36
CA TYR A 641 -53.72 -28.85 -21.10
C TYR A 641 -54.15 -29.67 -19.87
N LYS A 642 -54.50 -30.95 -20.03
CA LYS A 642 -55.04 -31.81 -18.96
C LYS A 642 -54.12 -31.92 -17.74
N GLY A 643 -52.81 -31.84 -17.93
CA GLY A 643 -51.84 -31.79 -16.82
C GLY A 643 -52.07 -30.63 -15.84
N LEU A 644 -52.68 -29.52 -16.27
CA LEU A 644 -52.96 -28.37 -15.39
C LEU A 644 -54.32 -28.44 -14.69
N LYS A 645 -55.13 -29.48 -14.89
CA LYS A 645 -56.50 -29.55 -14.35
C LYS A 645 -56.60 -29.33 -12.83
N ASN A 646 -55.57 -29.74 -12.08
CA ASN A 646 -55.56 -29.69 -10.62
C ASN A 646 -55.42 -28.26 -10.06
N ILE A 647 -54.89 -27.33 -10.85
CA ILE A 647 -54.69 -25.92 -10.43
C ILE A 647 -55.83 -24.99 -10.86
N ILE A 648 -56.65 -25.41 -11.84
CA ILE A 648 -57.74 -24.59 -12.39
C ILE A 648 -58.73 -24.12 -11.31
N PRO A 649 -59.19 -24.97 -10.36
CA PRO A 649 -60.16 -24.53 -9.34
C PRO A 649 -59.64 -23.46 -8.39
N THR A 650 -58.32 -23.30 -8.27
CA THR A 650 -57.68 -22.35 -7.35
C THR A 650 -57.12 -21.11 -8.02
N LEU A 651 -57.16 -21.03 -9.36
CA LEU A 651 -56.60 -19.93 -10.13
C LEU A 651 -57.65 -18.84 -10.37
N GLU A 652 -57.21 -17.58 -10.44
CA GLU A 652 -58.06 -16.45 -10.82
C GLU A 652 -57.97 -16.20 -12.34
N LYS A 653 -59.05 -15.67 -12.95
CA LYS A 653 -59.17 -15.50 -14.40
C LYS A 653 -58.07 -14.61 -14.99
N GLU A 654 -57.75 -13.53 -14.29
CA GLU A 654 -56.69 -12.55 -14.61
C GLU A 654 -55.28 -13.15 -14.62
N ASN A 655 -55.12 -14.29 -13.96
CA ASN A 655 -53.86 -14.99 -13.80
C ASN A 655 -53.68 -16.13 -14.82
N TRP A 656 -54.65 -16.36 -15.71
CA TRP A 656 -54.57 -17.29 -16.83
C TRP A 656 -54.22 -16.56 -18.13
N LYS A 657 -52.99 -16.73 -18.62
CA LYS A 657 -52.47 -16.04 -19.80
C LYS A 657 -51.97 -17.07 -20.82
N VAL A 658 -52.82 -17.44 -21.77
CA VAL A 658 -52.52 -18.44 -22.80
C VAL A 658 -52.75 -17.84 -24.18
N LYS A 659 -51.72 -17.83 -25.02
CA LYS A 659 -51.79 -17.29 -26.39
C LYS A 659 -50.72 -17.90 -27.29
N ASP A 660 -50.89 -17.76 -28.61
CA ASP A 660 -49.90 -18.15 -29.60
C ASP A 660 -49.50 -19.65 -29.56
N ASN A 661 -50.37 -20.50 -28.99
CA ASN A 661 -50.28 -21.96 -29.03
C ASN A 661 -51.24 -22.54 -30.08
N LYS A 662 -51.16 -23.84 -30.37
CA LYS A 662 -52.12 -24.51 -31.28
C LYS A 662 -53.56 -24.48 -30.73
N TYR A 663 -53.69 -24.75 -29.43
CA TYR A 663 -54.91 -24.54 -28.66
C TYR A 663 -54.69 -23.47 -27.58
N ASN A 664 -55.54 -22.44 -27.56
CA ASN A 664 -55.50 -21.36 -26.57
C ASN A 664 -56.82 -21.30 -25.81
N PRO A 665 -57.08 -22.25 -24.88
CA PRO A 665 -58.32 -22.25 -24.11
C PRO A 665 -58.47 -20.99 -23.28
N THR A 666 -59.69 -20.45 -23.25
CA THR A 666 -60.06 -19.43 -22.25
C THR A 666 -60.13 -20.08 -20.86
N PHE A 667 -60.03 -19.26 -19.81
CA PHE A 667 -60.17 -19.76 -18.43
C PHE A 667 -61.54 -20.44 -18.19
N GLU A 668 -62.61 -19.94 -18.82
CA GLU A 668 -63.96 -20.53 -18.74
C GLU A 668 -64.04 -21.91 -19.40
N GLN A 669 -63.36 -22.12 -20.53
CA GLN A 669 -63.25 -23.43 -21.17
C GLN A 669 -62.55 -24.44 -20.25
N MET A 670 -61.48 -24.01 -19.58
CA MET A 670 -60.76 -24.86 -18.62
C MET A 670 -61.62 -25.24 -17.40
N LEU A 671 -62.47 -24.33 -16.90
CA LEU A 671 -63.43 -24.62 -15.83
C LEU A 671 -64.49 -25.64 -16.26
N ASN A 672 -64.90 -25.61 -17.52
CA ASN A 672 -65.87 -26.55 -18.10
C ASN A 672 -65.27 -27.92 -18.45
N GLY A 673 -63.97 -28.11 -18.26
CA GLY A 673 -63.26 -29.35 -18.57
C GLY A 673 -62.84 -29.51 -20.03
N ASP A 674 -62.86 -28.45 -20.82
CA ASP A 674 -62.39 -28.42 -22.21
C ASP A 674 -60.85 -28.38 -22.26
N TYR A 675 -60.19 -29.41 -21.72
CA TYR A 675 -58.72 -29.44 -21.60
C TYR A 675 -57.99 -29.75 -22.91
N VAL A 676 -58.69 -30.33 -23.88
CA VAL A 676 -58.09 -30.87 -25.11
C VAL A 676 -58.84 -30.34 -26.32
N GLN A 677 -58.11 -29.82 -27.31
CA GLN A 677 -58.68 -29.50 -28.62
C GLN A 677 -59.05 -30.80 -29.34
N LYS A 678 -60.36 -30.99 -29.57
CA LYS A 678 -60.92 -32.18 -30.22
C LYS A 678 -60.60 -32.25 -31.71
#